data_AF-A0A0E9MHR1-F1
#
_entry.id   AF-A0A0E9MHR1-F1
#
_cell.length_a   1.000
_cell.length_b   1.000
_cell.length_c   1.000
_cell.angle_alpha   90.00
_cell.angle_beta   90.00
_cell.angle_gamma   90.00
#
_symmetry.space_group_name_H-M   'P 1'
#
loop_
_entity.id
_entity.type
_entity.pdbx_description
1 polymer ?
#
loop_
_entity_poly.entity_id
_entity_poly.type
_entity_poly.pdbx_seq_one_letter_code
_entity_poly.pdbx_strand_id
1 'polypeptide(L)'
;MPMRQPKRREAQVWLVQFNQHLMEWLKSSRSNEQHLREAFIALRSMLEREPEVAETVSNLCATLLHQHASVLQPDLIEDLARLGLDAQQMRSDDHPLRWAEHAILQLALARAANAQHRRYDALRAVRTIELPTQQDLSPVGCLKRYLGAKVDGELAALFEEVLDRVQAEKHARAAVEACDWLIPSDENLVGLLRALTQLFYGDAQLPEQAMEAAMQAMAYDLYEIEIQNAVRMTRCAITADPAGVSSETLTALVEQTIDRITKRGVADLTAVDFITLFRQAPEKLCRTLIEKVASAAEAVQIDRAPFDALLPAAAAAYATCVPAARRKFLKSAAALEDLDDPVIRCVGAGLLVVAETRTGGSDDPPHGAAFLQALDGLIRRNDKAMHDWRIRAEFDDPIGVLVATAASRLTDDADGKHRIRLAQLLDSLRVAPSQALDWLELLSADETPPLLEHARRHTDDLFGRLVFALRSWPRTVAIVLQAAGDKILFICTTAAGVRVFEDGEEFRSAAFEAAQCVAGQMADYTGLQVPPDDAVVRRAAHATFDALPVGVRALVTESDTVLVCPDYRVNADSIPFEILQCGDEWLGIAKVVTRLPSLEAMVFAAEGSRRRVLERRLLSIAITQAQGSNPPLAAAGEEAESVRASLASAGWDAPPIHESRVDPPFILNRTPFAAHLHIAAHGDVDGASHAVLLSRGTRLTPEDVIDGSHGCTPTVWLNTCVLGQSSYLGGGAVRGVAQAFIAAGAPAVIANLLPVDDQVSSRFAERFYVHAAAHGFGEALRRARRDLADDGVSPVLWGSTVLMGDSRVTLQPNAMKPAAWQQELVQALSQRGDLKVLAVLGDALDLESQREPDDQRLACAAEIVRTLRHADSGSPQDYAMLLAEVCRLCLRIQAADAAAIAAYAISELAQGADRLVELLITQGAIGLFRPVEAMNPGWSELTNQLLIRAEQLRRGDRAFSVNVRAPEGTHNADLDETRRIGQSITETKLAIDLRSAWYGLTPAPRPSETSAEDILWNAVMASRAKSFEDMPETIAYARHVAAKLAGCSALPPERVHLAATMLAGLLKWMWDSQNLVAVEKEMIESQARVAQLALASLLSNWSTDAAWMALVSDYAKRIEEWLGALDELPYDEKLNAAIDSAIGCVRDDASARLKRIEEQFPDRVPDAITFLMGTLVESNTYSYTEGSVPEDICEKLKGVHHQLSMQAERCLMPWLMEGFRVARESELDELQRWCYAIGAAPTA
;
A
#
# COMPACT_ATOMS: atom_id res chain seq x y z
N MET A 1 -35.17 5.29 -29.43
CA MET A 1 -35.63 4.42 -28.33
C MET A 1 -36.95 4.97 -27.77
N PRO A 2 -38.01 4.16 -27.61
CA PRO A 2 -39.21 4.57 -26.86
C PRO A 2 -38.99 4.29 -25.36
N MET A 3 -38.55 5.30 -24.61
CA MET A 3 -38.37 5.20 -23.15
C MET A 3 -39.67 5.58 -22.42
N ARG A 4 -39.92 4.99 -21.24
CA ARG A 4 -40.94 5.50 -20.29
C ARG A 4 -40.54 6.95 -19.97
N GLN A 5 -41.34 7.91 -20.40
CA GLN A 5 -41.01 9.32 -20.20
C GLN A 5 -41.05 9.66 -18.70
N PRO A 6 -40.01 10.33 -18.14
CA PRO A 6 -40.07 10.84 -16.78
C PRO A 6 -41.30 11.75 -16.62
N LYS A 7 -42.02 11.61 -15.51
CA LYS A 7 -43.28 12.34 -15.27
C LYS A 7 -43.08 13.85 -15.08
N ARG A 8 -41.89 14.29 -14.66
CA ARG A 8 -41.53 15.69 -14.42
C ARG A 8 -40.69 16.25 -15.57
N ARG A 9 -40.91 17.54 -15.90
CA ARG A 9 -40.22 18.24 -16.99
C ARG A 9 -38.69 18.35 -16.79
N GLU A 10 -38.21 18.35 -15.55
CA GLU A 10 -36.78 18.52 -15.25
C GLU A 10 -35.96 17.26 -15.58
N ALA A 11 -36.41 16.06 -15.19
CA ALA A 11 -35.77 14.80 -15.59
C ALA A 11 -35.78 14.57 -17.12
N GLN A 12 -36.78 15.12 -17.83
CA GLN A 12 -36.79 15.11 -19.30
C GLN A 12 -35.65 15.93 -19.90
N VAL A 13 -35.24 17.04 -19.26
CA VAL A 13 -34.11 17.86 -19.72
C VAL A 13 -32.80 17.09 -19.62
N TRP A 14 -32.54 16.45 -18.48
CA TRP A 14 -31.33 15.65 -18.28
C TRP A 14 -31.27 14.44 -19.21
N LEU A 15 -32.41 13.78 -19.46
CA LEU A 15 -32.48 12.69 -20.42
C LEU A 15 -32.21 13.15 -21.87
N VAL A 16 -32.67 14.35 -22.25
CA VAL A 16 -32.35 14.94 -23.55
C VAL A 16 -30.87 15.29 -23.66
N GLN A 17 -30.28 15.89 -22.61
CA GLN A 17 -28.85 16.20 -22.56
C GLN A 17 -27.99 14.94 -22.64
N PHE A 18 -28.34 13.90 -21.89
CA PHE A 18 -27.69 12.59 -21.98
C PHE A 18 -27.71 12.06 -23.42
N ASN A 19 -28.88 12.00 -24.06
CA ASN A 19 -29.01 11.51 -25.43
C ASN A 19 -28.23 12.37 -26.43
N GLN A 20 -28.24 13.68 -26.27
CA GLN A 20 -27.51 14.60 -27.13
C GLN A 20 -26.00 14.32 -27.05
N HIS A 21 -25.46 14.27 -25.84
CA HIS A 21 -24.04 14.02 -25.62
C HIS A 21 -23.61 12.61 -26.05
N LEU A 22 -24.44 11.59 -25.79
CA LEU A 22 -24.20 10.24 -26.28
C LEU A 22 -24.14 10.18 -27.81
N MET A 23 -25.05 10.86 -28.50
CA MET A 23 -25.06 10.91 -29.97
C MET A 23 -23.86 11.65 -30.54
N GLU A 24 -23.41 12.75 -29.91
CA GLU A 24 -22.19 13.45 -30.32
C GLU A 24 -20.94 12.58 -30.12
N TRP A 25 -20.87 11.83 -29.02
CA TRP A 25 -19.80 10.86 -28.81
C TRP A 25 -19.81 9.75 -29.90
N LEU A 26 -20.97 9.16 -30.20
CA LEU A 26 -21.09 8.15 -31.27
C LEU A 26 -20.69 8.71 -32.65
N LYS A 27 -21.06 9.95 -32.97
CA LYS A 27 -20.66 10.64 -34.21
C LYS A 27 -19.16 10.89 -34.30
N SER A 28 -18.49 11.08 -33.16
CA SER A 28 -17.03 11.24 -33.09
C SER A 28 -16.25 9.94 -33.33
N SER A 29 -16.90 8.89 -33.84
CA SER A 29 -16.35 7.52 -33.89
C SER A 29 -15.85 7.05 -32.53
N ARG A 30 -16.54 7.47 -31.46
CA ARG A 30 -16.23 7.14 -30.05
C ARG A 30 -14.89 7.70 -29.55
N SER A 31 -14.32 8.72 -30.20
CA SER A 31 -13.01 9.29 -29.83
C SER A 31 -13.07 10.46 -28.84
N ASN A 32 -14.17 11.22 -28.79
CA ASN A 32 -14.26 12.42 -27.94
C ASN A 32 -14.90 12.12 -26.57
N GLU A 33 -14.09 11.69 -25.62
CA GLU A 33 -14.51 11.30 -24.26
C GLU A 33 -15.20 12.42 -23.46
N GLN A 34 -14.95 13.70 -23.78
CA GLN A 34 -15.59 14.81 -23.06
C GLN A 34 -17.11 14.70 -23.15
N HIS A 35 -17.65 14.36 -24.31
CA HIS A 35 -19.10 14.18 -24.47
C HIS A 35 -19.64 13.04 -23.61
N LEU A 36 -18.88 11.96 -23.42
CA LEU A 36 -19.33 10.86 -22.57
C LEU A 36 -19.27 11.21 -21.08
N ARG A 37 -18.28 12.02 -20.65
CA ARG A 37 -18.23 12.59 -19.28
C ARG A 37 -19.42 13.51 -19.00
N GLU A 38 -19.82 14.34 -19.96
CA GLU A 38 -21.04 15.17 -19.85
C GLU A 38 -22.31 14.30 -19.79
N ALA A 39 -22.37 13.21 -20.56
CA ALA A 39 -23.47 12.25 -20.49
C ALA A 39 -23.56 11.58 -19.11
N PHE A 40 -22.42 11.21 -18.51
CA PHE A 40 -22.36 10.70 -17.13
C PHE A 40 -22.85 11.73 -16.11
N ILE A 41 -22.42 12.99 -16.20
CA ILE A 41 -22.87 14.08 -15.32
C ILE A 41 -24.40 14.24 -15.40
N ALA A 42 -24.98 14.15 -16.60
CA ALA A 42 -26.43 14.21 -16.80
C ALA A 42 -27.15 13.04 -16.13
N LEU A 43 -26.63 11.80 -16.23
CA LEU A 43 -27.21 10.63 -15.54
C LEU A 43 -27.14 10.76 -14.02
N ARG A 44 -25.99 11.18 -13.47
CA ARG A 44 -25.83 11.39 -12.02
C ARG A 44 -26.78 12.47 -11.50
N SER A 45 -26.86 13.60 -12.21
CA SER A 45 -27.77 14.69 -11.86
C SER A 45 -29.24 14.26 -11.93
N MET A 46 -29.58 13.38 -12.87
CA MET A 46 -30.93 12.80 -12.98
C MET A 46 -31.25 11.90 -11.78
N LEU A 47 -30.32 11.03 -11.36
CA LEU A 47 -30.50 10.13 -10.21
C LEU A 47 -30.61 10.88 -8.88
N GLU A 48 -29.73 11.86 -8.64
CA GLU A 48 -29.70 12.66 -7.40
C GLU A 48 -31.00 13.45 -7.17
N ARG A 49 -31.63 13.93 -8.25
CA ARG A 49 -32.85 14.76 -8.16
C ARG A 49 -34.15 13.97 -8.19
N GLU A 50 -34.17 12.83 -8.89
CA GLU A 50 -35.36 11.98 -9.00
C GLU A 50 -35.01 10.50 -8.81
N PRO A 51 -34.87 10.02 -7.56
CA PRO A 51 -34.57 8.60 -7.29
C PRO A 51 -35.55 7.61 -7.91
N GLU A 52 -36.79 8.04 -8.24
CA GLU A 52 -37.80 7.23 -8.94
C GLU A 52 -37.35 6.77 -10.35
N VAL A 53 -36.36 7.44 -10.98
CA VAL A 53 -35.81 7.04 -12.29
C VAL A 53 -34.65 6.05 -12.20
N ALA A 54 -34.33 5.54 -11.00
CA ALA A 54 -33.20 4.66 -10.76
C ALA A 54 -33.17 3.41 -11.65
N GLU A 55 -34.34 2.87 -12.03
CA GLU A 55 -34.47 1.82 -13.04
C GLU A 55 -33.85 2.21 -14.39
N THR A 56 -34.19 3.40 -14.87
CA THR A 56 -33.72 3.87 -16.17
C THR A 56 -32.22 4.14 -16.14
N VAL A 57 -31.70 4.71 -15.04
CA VAL A 57 -30.27 4.99 -14.86
C VAL A 57 -29.47 3.69 -14.83
N SER A 58 -29.89 2.71 -14.02
CA SER A 58 -29.26 1.38 -13.93
C SER A 58 -29.19 0.70 -15.30
N ASN A 59 -30.31 0.67 -16.03
CA ASN A 59 -30.38 0.02 -17.34
C ASN A 59 -29.50 0.71 -18.39
N LEU A 60 -29.46 2.05 -18.40
CA LEU A 60 -28.61 2.82 -19.31
C LEU A 60 -27.13 2.58 -19.04
N CYS A 61 -26.72 2.56 -17.77
CA CYS A 61 -25.33 2.26 -17.38
C CYS A 61 -24.96 0.83 -17.81
N ALA A 62 -25.78 -0.17 -17.50
CA ALA A 62 -25.54 -1.56 -17.90
C ALA A 62 -25.48 -1.73 -19.43
N THR A 63 -26.34 -1.04 -20.19
CA THR A 63 -26.34 -1.08 -21.67
C THR A 63 -25.06 -0.49 -22.25
N LEU A 64 -24.66 0.70 -21.78
CA LEU A 64 -23.44 1.37 -22.24
C LEU A 64 -22.21 0.51 -21.97
N LEU A 65 -22.11 -0.04 -20.76
CA LEU A 65 -20.99 -0.88 -20.36
C LEU A 65 -20.95 -2.19 -21.14
N HIS A 66 -22.10 -2.86 -21.33
CA HIS A 66 -22.17 -4.08 -22.11
C HIS A 66 -21.74 -3.88 -23.58
N GLN A 67 -22.17 -2.77 -24.21
CA GLN A 67 -21.94 -2.54 -25.64
C GLN A 67 -20.60 -1.88 -25.95
N HIS A 68 -20.04 -1.13 -25.01
CA HIS A 68 -18.92 -0.21 -25.30
C HIS A 68 -17.75 -0.28 -24.33
N ALA A 69 -17.74 -1.17 -23.32
CA ALA A 69 -16.63 -1.23 -22.37
C ALA A 69 -15.23 -1.33 -23.01
N SER A 70 -15.08 -2.00 -24.15
CA SER A 70 -13.79 -2.17 -24.83
C SER A 70 -13.18 -0.88 -25.39
N VAL A 71 -13.93 0.22 -25.47
CA VAL A 71 -13.45 1.51 -25.99
C VAL A 71 -13.48 2.63 -24.95
N LEU A 72 -13.76 2.30 -23.68
CA LEU A 72 -13.84 3.26 -22.58
C LEU A 72 -12.61 3.22 -21.69
N GLN A 73 -12.25 4.37 -21.12
CA GLN A 73 -11.20 4.44 -20.08
C GLN A 73 -11.67 3.75 -18.80
N PRO A 74 -10.77 3.07 -18.07
CA PRO A 74 -11.10 2.36 -16.83
C PRO A 74 -11.83 3.22 -15.79
N ASP A 75 -11.40 4.47 -15.58
CA ASP A 75 -12.01 5.37 -14.59
C ASP A 75 -13.48 5.65 -14.91
N LEU A 76 -13.82 5.82 -16.19
CA LEU A 76 -15.17 6.10 -16.62
C LEU A 76 -16.05 4.84 -16.58
N ILE A 77 -15.47 3.67 -16.84
CA ILE A 77 -16.15 2.38 -16.64
C ILE A 77 -16.53 2.23 -15.17
N GLU A 78 -15.60 2.53 -14.26
CA GLU A 78 -15.85 2.46 -12.82
C GLU A 78 -16.94 3.45 -12.38
N ASP A 79 -16.85 4.71 -12.79
CA ASP A 79 -17.85 5.74 -12.49
C ASP A 79 -19.26 5.33 -12.95
N LEU A 80 -19.40 4.86 -14.19
CA LEU A 80 -20.68 4.39 -14.74
C LEU A 80 -21.22 3.16 -14.01
N ALA A 81 -20.34 2.22 -13.66
CA ALA A 81 -20.74 1.00 -13.00
C ALA A 81 -21.18 1.25 -11.54
N ARG A 82 -20.45 2.10 -10.80
CA ARG A 82 -20.84 2.54 -9.44
C ARG A 82 -22.17 3.27 -9.45
N LEU A 83 -22.35 4.23 -10.38
CA LEU A 83 -23.63 4.95 -10.52
C LEU A 83 -24.80 3.99 -10.82
N GLY A 84 -24.57 2.98 -11.66
CA GLY A 84 -25.55 1.94 -11.95
C GLY A 84 -25.91 1.10 -10.71
N LEU A 85 -24.92 0.70 -9.92
CA LEU A 85 -25.13 -0.07 -8.68
C LEU A 85 -25.86 0.76 -7.61
N ASP A 86 -25.50 2.03 -7.44
CA ASP A 86 -26.18 2.95 -6.52
C ASP A 86 -27.65 3.10 -6.92
N ALA A 87 -27.93 3.30 -8.22
CA ALA A 87 -29.28 3.31 -8.73
C ALA A 87 -30.01 1.99 -8.44
N GLN A 88 -29.35 0.85 -8.61
CA GLN A 88 -29.95 -0.46 -8.34
C GLN A 88 -30.34 -0.66 -6.86
N GLN A 89 -29.60 -0.06 -5.92
CA GLN A 89 -29.94 -0.09 -4.49
C GLN A 89 -31.16 0.79 -4.15
N MET A 90 -31.41 1.84 -4.94
CA MET A 90 -32.52 2.78 -4.75
C MET A 90 -33.87 2.29 -5.31
N ARG A 91 -33.89 1.19 -6.09
CA ARG A 91 -35.11 0.64 -6.71
C ARG A 91 -35.98 -0.15 -5.71
N SER A 92 -37.30 0.01 -5.80
CA SER A 92 -38.31 -0.74 -5.02
C SER A 92 -38.81 -2.02 -5.69
N ASP A 93 -38.47 -2.25 -6.96
CA ASP A 93 -39.16 -3.19 -7.85
C ASP A 93 -38.34 -4.46 -8.07
N ASP A 94 -39.01 -5.63 -8.09
CA ASP A 94 -38.37 -6.95 -8.25
C ASP A 94 -38.39 -7.40 -9.73
N HIS A 95 -37.46 -6.85 -10.54
CA HIS A 95 -37.36 -7.18 -11.96
C HIS A 95 -36.74 -8.59 -12.17
N PRO A 96 -37.32 -9.46 -13.02
CA PRO A 96 -36.88 -10.86 -13.16
C PRO A 96 -35.47 -11.03 -13.73
N LEU A 97 -34.90 -10.00 -14.36
CA LEU A 97 -33.52 -9.99 -14.87
C LEU A 97 -32.58 -9.05 -14.10
N ARG A 98 -32.97 -8.60 -12.89
CA ARG A 98 -32.14 -7.73 -12.05
C ARG A 98 -30.75 -8.31 -11.77
N TRP A 99 -30.66 -9.63 -11.61
CA TRP A 99 -29.40 -10.35 -11.43
C TRP A 99 -28.45 -10.20 -12.64
N ALA A 100 -29.00 -10.14 -13.86
CA ALA A 100 -28.22 -9.99 -15.09
C ALA A 100 -27.67 -8.56 -15.24
N GLU A 101 -28.48 -7.55 -14.92
CA GLU A 101 -28.01 -6.16 -14.79
C GLU A 101 -26.88 -6.06 -13.76
N HIS A 102 -27.06 -6.65 -12.57
CA HIS A 102 -26.04 -6.65 -11.53
C HIS A 102 -24.74 -7.30 -12.01
N ALA A 103 -24.83 -8.47 -12.64
CA ALA A 103 -23.68 -9.19 -13.18
C ALA A 103 -22.90 -8.34 -14.21
N ILE A 104 -23.59 -7.64 -15.12
CA ILE A 104 -22.94 -6.77 -16.10
C ILE A 104 -22.21 -5.60 -15.44
N LEU A 105 -22.84 -4.95 -14.45
CA LEU A 105 -22.22 -3.82 -13.73
C LEU A 105 -20.99 -4.28 -12.92
N GLN A 106 -21.09 -5.43 -12.24
CA GLN A 106 -19.96 -5.99 -11.48
C GLN A 106 -18.82 -6.47 -12.39
N LEU A 107 -19.13 -7.10 -13.53
CA LEU A 107 -18.11 -7.47 -14.52
C LEU A 107 -17.39 -6.24 -15.09
N ALA A 108 -18.12 -5.13 -15.32
CA ALA A 108 -17.52 -3.89 -15.76
C ALA A 108 -16.60 -3.28 -14.69
N LEU A 109 -17.03 -3.26 -13.41
CA LEU A 109 -16.15 -2.88 -12.29
C LEU A 109 -14.91 -3.76 -12.23
N ALA A 110 -15.08 -5.06 -12.41
CA ALA A 110 -13.98 -6.00 -12.36
C ALA A 110 -12.95 -5.72 -13.45
N ARG A 111 -13.41 -5.48 -14.68
CA ARG A 111 -12.54 -5.11 -15.81
C ARG A 111 -11.83 -3.78 -15.60
N ALA A 112 -12.54 -2.76 -15.12
CA ALA A 112 -11.95 -1.46 -14.81
C ALA A 112 -10.87 -1.56 -13.74
N ALA A 113 -11.19 -2.26 -12.65
CA ALA A 113 -10.25 -2.52 -11.57
C ALA A 113 -9.03 -3.31 -12.08
N ASN A 114 -9.24 -4.36 -12.89
CA ASN A 114 -8.13 -5.15 -13.43
C ASN A 114 -7.25 -4.33 -14.39
N ALA A 115 -7.84 -3.50 -15.25
CA ALA A 115 -7.12 -2.62 -16.16
C ALA A 115 -6.28 -1.54 -15.43
N GLN A 116 -6.64 -1.22 -14.20
CA GLN A 116 -5.87 -0.35 -13.29
C GLN A 116 -4.97 -1.14 -12.34
N HIS A 117 -4.77 -2.44 -12.57
CA HIS A 117 -4.00 -3.35 -11.71
C HIS A 117 -4.54 -3.50 -10.27
N ARG A 118 -5.79 -3.11 -10.01
CA ARG A 118 -6.53 -3.32 -8.75
C ARG A 118 -7.24 -4.68 -8.74
N ARG A 119 -6.45 -5.75 -8.81
CA ARG A 119 -6.94 -7.14 -8.95
C ARG A 119 -7.91 -7.57 -7.85
N TYR A 120 -7.72 -7.08 -6.63
CA TYR A 120 -8.57 -7.47 -5.49
C TYR A 120 -9.97 -6.86 -5.60
N ASP A 121 -10.06 -5.59 -5.98
CA ASP A 121 -11.33 -4.94 -6.31
C ASP A 121 -12.03 -5.69 -7.44
N ALA A 122 -11.26 -6.19 -8.42
CA ALA A 122 -11.78 -7.00 -9.49
C ALA A 122 -12.35 -8.35 -9.01
N LEU A 123 -11.58 -9.13 -8.26
CA LEU A 123 -12.02 -10.40 -7.68
C LEU A 123 -13.23 -10.21 -6.76
N ARG A 124 -13.24 -9.15 -5.94
CA ARG A 124 -14.35 -8.81 -5.06
C ARG A 124 -15.61 -8.51 -5.87
N ALA A 125 -15.51 -7.69 -6.91
CA ALA A 125 -16.64 -7.39 -7.78
C ALA A 125 -17.22 -8.68 -8.40
N VAL A 126 -16.37 -9.54 -8.98
CA VAL A 126 -16.84 -10.80 -9.58
C VAL A 126 -17.48 -11.75 -8.56
N ARG A 127 -16.92 -11.86 -7.34
CA ARG A 127 -17.46 -12.74 -6.28
C ARG A 127 -18.84 -12.32 -5.76
N THR A 128 -19.25 -11.07 -5.97
CA THR A 128 -20.61 -10.63 -5.61
C THR A 128 -21.69 -11.06 -6.61
N ILE A 129 -21.29 -11.64 -7.75
CA ILE A 129 -22.22 -12.07 -8.80
C ILE A 129 -22.87 -13.39 -8.41
N GLU A 130 -24.18 -13.36 -8.14
CA GLU A 130 -24.99 -14.56 -7.92
C GLU A 130 -25.81 -14.91 -9.17
N LEU A 131 -25.51 -16.07 -9.78
CA LEU A 131 -26.25 -16.58 -10.93
C LEU A 131 -27.37 -17.54 -10.50
N PRO A 132 -28.57 -17.50 -11.13
CA PRO A 132 -29.69 -18.39 -10.77
C PRO A 132 -29.35 -19.87 -10.88
N THR A 133 -29.98 -20.77 -10.11
CA THR A 133 -29.63 -22.20 -10.08
C THR A 133 -30.19 -23.06 -11.23
N GLN A 134 -31.30 -22.68 -11.88
CA GLN A 134 -31.93 -23.51 -12.92
C GLN A 134 -31.10 -23.63 -14.22
N GLN A 135 -31.15 -24.81 -14.85
CA GLN A 135 -30.53 -25.11 -16.15
C GLN A 135 -31.63 -25.53 -17.13
N ASP A 136 -31.96 -24.69 -18.11
CA ASP A 136 -32.89 -25.02 -19.20
C ASP A 136 -32.47 -24.33 -20.53
N LEU A 137 -33.26 -24.56 -21.59
CA LEU A 137 -33.12 -23.96 -22.93
C LEU A 137 -33.90 -22.64 -23.08
N SER A 138 -34.37 -22.05 -21.98
CA SER A 138 -35.11 -20.79 -22.04
C SER A 138 -34.18 -19.62 -22.41
N PRO A 139 -34.71 -18.49 -22.90
CA PRO A 139 -33.93 -17.26 -23.08
C PRO A 139 -33.12 -16.88 -21.82
N VAL A 140 -33.71 -17.04 -20.64
CA VAL A 140 -33.06 -16.79 -19.34
C VAL A 140 -31.92 -17.78 -19.09
N GLY A 141 -32.12 -19.05 -19.43
CA GLY A 141 -31.09 -20.09 -19.36
C GLY A 141 -29.91 -19.83 -20.30
N CYS A 142 -30.16 -19.32 -21.51
CA CYS A 142 -29.11 -18.88 -22.44
C CYS A 142 -28.34 -17.67 -21.89
N LEU A 143 -29.04 -16.65 -21.37
CA LEU A 143 -28.44 -15.46 -20.75
C LEU A 143 -27.57 -15.81 -19.54
N LYS A 144 -28.04 -16.73 -18.68
CA LYS A 144 -27.27 -17.23 -17.54
C LYS A 144 -25.96 -17.87 -18.00
N ARG A 145 -25.99 -18.76 -19.00
CA ARG A 145 -24.77 -19.42 -19.50
C ARG A 145 -23.81 -18.43 -20.14
N TYR A 146 -24.31 -17.45 -20.87
CA TYR A 146 -23.50 -16.39 -21.46
C TYR A 146 -22.80 -15.54 -20.41
N LEU A 147 -23.54 -15.07 -19.40
CA LEU A 147 -22.95 -14.31 -18.29
C LEU A 147 -22.03 -15.18 -17.43
N GLY A 148 -22.36 -16.47 -17.25
CA GLY A 148 -21.47 -17.46 -16.64
C GLY A 148 -20.15 -17.60 -17.38
N ALA A 149 -20.18 -17.73 -18.71
CA ALA A 149 -18.98 -17.78 -19.54
C ALA A 149 -18.11 -16.52 -19.41
N LYS A 150 -18.74 -15.34 -19.30
CA LYS A 150 -18.01 -14.09 -19.01
C LYS A 150 -17.42 -14.07 -17.60
N VAL A 151 -18.19 -14.47 -16.58
CA VAL A 151 -17.71 -14.55 -15.18
C VAL A 151 -16.54 -15.51 -15.07
N ASP A 152 -16.68 -16.73 -15.58
CA ASP A 152 -15.62 -17.73 -15.59
C ASP A 152 -14.43 -17.28 -16.44
N GLY A 153 -14.66 -16.60 -17.58
CA GLY A 153 -13.60 -16.04 -18.40
C GLY A 153 -12.78 -14.95 -17.69
N GLU A 154 -13.45 -14.04 -16.97
CA GLU A 154 -12.79 -13.02 -16.15
C GLU A 154 -12.07 -13.63 -14.94
N LEU A 155 -12.70 -14.59 -14.23
CA LEU A 155 -12.04 -15.31 -13.13
C LEU A 155 -10.80 -16.04 -13.63
N ALA A 156 -10.89 -16.71 -14.78
CA ALA A 156 -9.76 -17.39 -15.38
C ALA A 156 -8.63 -16.40 -15.71
N ALA A 157 -8.95 -15.23 -16.26
CA ALA A 157 -7.97 -14.18 -16.53
C ALA A 157 -7.31 -13.68 -15.23
N LEU A 158 -8.10 -13.36 -14.20
CA LEU A 158 -7.62 -12.89 -12.91
C LEU A 158 -6.73 -13.91 -12.21
N PHE A 159 -7.13 -15.19 -12.22
CA PHE A 159 -6.35 -16.29 -11.64
C PHE A 159 -5.07 -16.58 -12.44
N GLU A 160 -5.14 -16.52 -13.77
CA GLU A 160 -3.97 -16.72 -14.61
C GLU A 160 -2.95 -15.59 -14.44
N GLU A 161 -3.41 -14.35 -14.32
CA GLU A 161 -2.55 -13.19 -14.07
C GLU A 161 -1.81 -13.33 -12.74
N VAL A 162 -2.43 -13.95 -11.73
CA VAL A 162 -1.77 -14.31 -10.48
C VAL A 162 -1.07 -15.67 -10.47
N LEU A 163 -0.99 -16.32 -11.64
CA LEU A 163 -0.39 -17.64 -11.86
C LEU A 163 -0.95 -18.75 -10.95
N ASP A 164 -2.21 -18.59 -10.49
CA ASP A 164 -3.00 -19.68 -9.92
C ASP A 164 -3.53 -20.56 -11.05
N ARG A 165 -2.64 -21.40 -11.59
CA ARG A 165 -2.88 -22.21 -12.78
C ARG A 165 -4.05 -23.18 -12.60
N VAL A 166 -4.28 -23.67 -11.38
CA VAL A 166 -5.36 -24.64 -11.10
C VAL A 166 -6.73 -23.96 -11.17
N GLN A 167 -6.91 -22.83 -10.48
CA GLN A 167 -8.19 -22.10 -10.56
C GLN A 167 -8.39 -21.49 -11.95
N ALA A 168 -7.33 -20.97 -12.57
CA ALA A 168 -7.38 -20.45 -13.93
C ALA A 168 -7.83 -21.52 -14.95
N GLU A 169 -7.26 -22.72 -14.89
CA GLU A 169 -7.65 -23.83 -15.77
C GLU A 169 -9.11 -24.22 -15.56
N LYS A 170 -9.53 -24.36 -14.30
CA LYS A 170 -10.90 -24.74 -13.93
C LYS A 170 -11.94 -23.76 -14.50
N HIS A 171 -11.72 -22.46 -14.30
CA HIS A 171 -12.63 -21.43 -14.79
C HIS A 171 -12.55 -21.29 -16.32
N ALA A 172 -11.35 -21.37 -16.92
CA ALA A 172 -11.19 -21.34 -18.37
C ALA A 172 -11.93 -22.50 -19.05
N ARG A 173 -11.86 -23.71 -18.46
CA ARG A 173 -12.61 -24.88 -18.91
C ARG A 173 -14.12 -24.66 -18.85
N ALA A 174 -14.63 -24.13 -17.75
CA ALA A 174 -16.05 -23.82 -17.59
C ALA A 174 -16.54 -22.80 -18.64
N ALA A 175 -15.74 -21.77 -18.94
CA ALA A 175 -16.05 -20.80 -19.99
C ALA A 175 -16.09 -21.44 -21.38
N VAL A 176 -15.13 -22.31 -21.72
CA VAL A 176 -15.10 -23.05 -23.00
C VAL A 176 -16.30 -23.99 -23.13
N GLU A 177 -16.65 -24.72 -22.07
CA GLU A 177 -17.82 -25.62 -22.05
C GLU A 177 -19.14 -24.85 -22.25
N ALA A 178 -19.26 -23.65 -21.68
CA ALA A 178 -20.41 -22.78 -21.90
C ALA A 178 -20.51 -22.31 -23.36
N CYS A 179 -19.38 -21.94 -23.97
CA CYS A 179 -19.31 -21.58 -25.39
C CYS A 179 -19.64 -22.77 -26.31
N ASP A 180 -19.13 -23.97 -26.01
CA ASP A 180 -19.44 -25.21 -26.74
C ASP A 180 -20.94 -25.54 -26.74
N TRP A 181 -21.66 -25.10 -25.71
CA TRP A 181 -23.10 -25.24 -25.66
C TRP A 181 -23.84 -24.15 -26.45
N LEU A 182 -23.40 -22.90 -26.38
CA LEU A 182 -24.07 -21.74 -27.00
C LEU A 182 -23.88 -21.68 -28.51
N ILE A 183 -22.67 -21.94 -28.99
CA ILE A 183 -22.23 -21.65 -30.36
C ILE A 183 -22.86 -22.57 -31.43
N PRO A 184 -22.96 -23.90 -31.25
CA PRO A 184 -23.40 -24.80 -32.33
C PRO A 184 -24.88 -24.71 -32.72
N SER A 185 -25.71 -23.96 -31.99
CA SER A 185 -27.17 -23.92 -32.17
C SER A 185 -27.68 -22.49 -32.38
N ASP A 186 -28.24 -22.23 -33.56
CA ASP A 186 -28.91 -20.95 -33.86
C ASP A 186 -30.07 -20.68 -32.89
N GLU A 187 -30.74 -21.72 -32.38
CA GLU A 187 -31.80 -21.57 -31.37
C GLU A 187 -31.27 -21.00 -30.05
N ASN A 188 -30.06 -21.37 -29.65
CA ASN A 188 -29.43 -20.88 -28.41
C ASN A 188 -29.04 -19.41 -28.56
N LEU A 189 -28.45 -19.02 -29.70
CA LEU A 189 -28.09 -17.63 -30.00
C LEU A 189 -29.33 -16.74 -30.10
N VAL A 190 -30.40 -17.22 -30.75
CA VAL A 190 -31.67 -16.51 -30.82
C VAL A 190 -32.31 -16.37 -29.42
N GLY A 191 -32.22 -17.41 -28.59
CA GLY A 191 -32.67 -17.36 -27.20
C GLY A 191 -31.93 -16.31 -26.38
N LEU A 192 -30.60 -16.26 -26.50
CA LEU A 192 -29.76 -15.26 -25.84
C LEU A 192 -30.09 -13.83 -26.30
N LEU A 193 -30.25 -13.60 -27.61
CA LEU A 193 -30.64 -12.29 -28.13
C LEU A 193 -31.99 -11.83 -27.60
N ARG A 194 -32.98 -12.72 -27.51
CA ARG A 194 -34.28 -12.36 -26.94
C ARG A 194 -34.15 -11.92 -25.50
N ALA A 195 -33.34 -12.61 -24.70
CA ALA A 195 -33.13 -12.26 -23.31
C ALA A 195 -32.39 -10.93 -23.12
N LEU A 196 -31.34 -10.66 -23.90
CA LEU A 196 -30.65 -9.36 -23.89
C LEU A 196 -31.55 -8.23 -24.40
N THR A 197 -32.40 -8.52 -25.40
CA THR A 197 -33.37 -7.54 -25.89
C THR A 197 -34.39 -7.20 -24.82
N GLN A 198 -34.91 -8.21 -24.11
CA GLN A 198 -35.81 -8.02 -22.98
C GLN A 198 -35.13 -7.23 -21.84
N LEU A 199 -33.85 -7.51 -21.56
CA LEU A 199 -33.06 -6.82 -20.54
C LEU A 199 -32.92 -5.32 -20.81
N PHE A 200 -32.47 -4.95 -22.02
CA PHE A 200 -32.10 -3.57 -22.33
C PHE A 200 -33.25 -2.74 -22.91
N TYR A 201 -34.21 -3.39 -23.58
CA TYR A 201 -35.24 -2.72 -24.37
C TYR A 201 -36.67 -3.13 -24.00
N GLY A 202 -36.87 -4.02 -23.03
CA GLY A 202 -38.19 -4.56 -22.68
C GLY A 202 -38.80 -5.39 -23.81
N ASP A 203 -40.14 -5.37 -23.95
CA ASP A 203 -40.87 -6.18 -24.94
C ASP A 203 -40.75 -5.69 -26.41
N ALA A 204 -39.76 -4.85 -26.72
CA ALA A 204 -39.55 -4.31 -28.06
C ALA A 204 -39.00 -5.38 -29.03
N GLN A 205 -39.60 -5.49 -30.22
CA GLN A 205 -39.10 -6.38 -31.29
C GLN A 205 -38.03 -5.69 -32.13
N LEU A 206 -36.89 -6.36 -32.31
CA LEU A 206 -35.82 -5.91 -33.22
C LEU A 206 -36.18 -6.23 -34.69
N PRO A 207 -35.89 -5.31 -35.64
CA PRO A 207 -35.98 -5.61 -37.08
C PRO A 207 -35.09 -6.78 -37.49
N GLU A 208 -35.50 -7.57 -38.49
CA GLU A 208 -34.79 -8.79 -38.93
C GLU A 208 -33.33 -8.55 -39.31
N GLN A 209 -33.02 -7.46 -40.02
CA GLN A 209 -31.65 -7.05 -40.36
C GLN A 209 -30.80 -6.67 -39.14
N ALA A 210 -31.43 -6.06 -38.11
CA ALA A 210 -30.74 -5.74 -36.86
C ALA A 210 -30.50 -7.00 -36.02
N MET A 211 -31.40 -7.99 -36.12
CA MET A 211 -31.27 -9.28 -35.47
C MET A 211 -30.11 -10.08 -36.05
N GLU A 212 -29.95 -10.11 -37.38
CA GLU A 212 -28.82 -10.80 -38.04
C GLU A 212 -27.47 -10.15 -37.68
N ALA A 213 -27.38 -8.82 -37.72
CA ALA A 213 -26.17 -8.10 -37.29
C ALA A 213 -25.85 -8.32 -35.80
N ALA A 214 -26.87 -8.36 -34.94
CA ALA A 214 -26.69 -8.65 -33.52
C ALA A 214 -26.25 -10.10 -33.29
N MET A 215 -26.78 -11.07 -34.05
CA MET A 215 -26.33 -12.47 -33.99
C MET A 215 -24.84 -12.59 -34.34
N GLN A 216 -24.39 -11.91 -35.39
CA GLN A 216 -22.98 -11.92 -35.79
C GLN A 216 -22.06 -11.31 -34.73
N ALA A 217 -22.44 -10.16 -34.16
CA ALA A 217 -21.69 -9.51 -33.09
C ALA A 217 -21.60 -10.40 -31.83
N MET A 218 -22.69 -11.09 -31.49
CA MET A 218 -22.75 -11.94 -30.30
C MET A 218 -21.99 -13.26 -30.50
N ALA A 219 -22.02 -13.83 -31.71
CA ALA A 219 -21.18 -14.97 -32.06
C ALA A 219 -19.69 -14.61 -31.99
N TYR A 220 -19.31 -13.40 -32.45
CA TYR A 220 -17.94 -12.90 -32.34
C TYR A 220 -17.49 -12.79 -30.88
N ASP A 221 -18.29 -12.19 -30.00
CA ASP A 221 -17.98 -12.09 -28.57
C ASP A 221 -17.84 -13.48 -27.91
N LEU A 222 -18.66 -14.46 -28.30
CA LEU A 222 -18.53 -15.84 -27.84
C LEU A 222 -17.27 -16.54 -28.38
N TYR A 223 -16.87 -16.28 -29.61
CA TYR A 223 -15.62 -16.79 -30.18
C TYR A 223 -14.41 -16.23 -29.46
N GLU A 224 -14.43 -14.94 -29.13
CA GLU A 224 -13.38 -14.28 -28.36
C GLU A 224 -13.23 -14.92 -26.97
N ILE A 225 -14.33 -15.07 -26.22
CA ILE A 225 -14.34 -15.75 -24.91
C ILE A 225 -13.78 -17.17 -25.03
N GLU A 226 -14.21 -17.93 -26.04
CA GLU A 226 -13.76 -19.31 -26.22
C GLU A 226 -12.26 -19.39 -26.55
N ILE A 227 -11.77 -18.61 -27.51
CA ILE A 227 -10.36 -18.69 -27.96
C ILE A 227 -9.43 -18.30 -26.81
N GLN A 228 -9.72 -17.18 -26.13
CA GLN A 228 -8.92 -16.70 -24.99
C GLN A 228 -8.86 -17.77 -23.89
N ASN A 229 -10.00 -18.37 -23.54
CA ASN A 229 -10.05 -19.38 -22.49
C ASN A 229 -9.52 -20.75 -22.93
N ALA A 230 -9.60 -21.13 -24.20
CA ALA A 230 -9.01 -22.37 -24.71
C ALA A 230 -7.47 -22.33 -24.64
N VAL A 231 -6.87 -21.20 -25.04
CA VAL A 231 -5.41 -21.00 -24.94
C VAL A 231 -4.99 -20.98 -23.47
N ARG A 232 -5.67 -20.21 -22.63
CA ARG A 232 -5.44 -20.14 -21.18
C ARG A 232 -5.54 -21.50 -20.50
N MET A 233 -6.63 -22.24 -20.74
CA MET A 233 -6.83 -23.60 -20.22
C MET A 233 -5.65 -24.51 -20.61
N THR A 234 -5.23 -24.47 -21.87
CA THR A 234 -4.12 -25.29 -22.36
C THR A 234 -2.80 -24.93 -21.70
N ARG A 235 -2.49 -23.63 -21.62
CA ARG A 235 -1.29 -23.11 -20.98
C ARG A 235 -1.23 -23.47 -19.50
N CYS A 236 -2.33 -23.26 -18.77
CA CYS A 236 -2.43 -23.59 -17.35
C CYS A 236 -2.29 -25.10 -17.10
N ALA A 237 -2.92 -25.95 -17.93
CA ALA A 237 -2.79 -27.40 -17.81
C ALA A 237 -1.36 -27.91 -18.07
N ILE A 238 -0.61 -27.29 -18.99
CA ILE A 238 0.81 -27.65 -19.26
C ILE A 238 1.72 -27.29 -18.08
N THR A 239 1.33 -26.27 -17.31
CA THR A 239 2.19 -25.64 -16.31
C THR A 239 1.78 -25.92 -14.87
N ALA A 240 0.57 -26.45 -14.63
CA ALA A 240 0.16 -27.05 -13.37
C ALA A 240 0.90 -28.39 -13.20
N ASP A 241 1.41 -28.65 -11.98
CA ASP A 241 2.28 -29.78 -11.61
C ASP A 241 1.97 -31.10 -12.39
N PRO A 242 2.86 -31.55 -13.30
CA PRO A 242 2.57 -32.60 -14.28
C PRO A 242 2.43 -34.01 -13.71
N ALA A 243 2.59 -34.21 -12.39
CA ALA A 243 2.50 -35.54 -11.76
C ALA A 243 1.14 -36.25 -11.98
N GLY A 244 0.08 -35.51 -12.34
CA GLY A 244 -1.27 -36.06 -12.53
C GLY A 244 -1.79 -36.16 -13.98
N VAL A 245 -1.17 -35.51 -14.98
CA VAL A 245 -1.71 -35.43 -16.35
C VAL A 245 -0.78 -36.12 -17.35
N SER A 246 -1.32 -37.09 -18.11
CA SER A 246 -0.54 -37.81 -19.12
C SER A 246 -0.12 -36.91 -20.30
N SER A 247 1.06 -37.15 -20.86
CA SER A 247 1.55 -36.45 -22.06
C SER A 247 0.59 -36.55 -23.26
N GLU A 248 -0.14 -37.67 -23.39
CA GLU A 248 -1.18 -37.85 -24.42
C GLU A 248 -2.35 -36.87 -24.22
N THR A 249 -2.79 -36.66 -22.98
CA THR A 249 -3.86 -35.71 -22.64
C THR A 249 -3.47 -34.26 -22.98
N LEU A 250 -2.25 -33.86 -22.64
CA LEU A 250 -1.75 -32.52 -22.98
C LEU A 250 -1.64 -32.31 -24.49
N THR A 251 -1.19 -33.32 -25.22
CA THR A 251 -1.11 -33.29 -26.70
C THR A 251 -2.51 -33.09 -27.30
N ALA A 252 -3.50 -33.85 -26.85
CA ALA A 252 -4.88 -33.72 -27.33
C ALA A 252 -5.49 -32.33 -27.04
N LEU A 253 -5.17 -31.75 -25.88
CA LEU A 253 -5.62 -30.41 -25.49
C LEU A 253 -5.06 -29.34 -26.44
N VAL A 254 -3.75 -29.42 -26.74
CA VAL A 254 -3.10 -28.53 -27.72
C VAL A 254 -3.72 -28.67 -29.11
N GLU A 255 -4.01 -29.89 -29.58
CA GLU A 255 -4.66 -30.12 -30.87
C GLU A 255 -6.07 -29.50 -30.94
N GLN A 256 -6.87 -29.64 -29.88
CA GLN A 256 -8.20 -29.03 -29.81
C GLN A 256 -8.12 -27.50 -29.84
N THR A 257 -7.18 -26.91 -29.11
CA THR A 257 -6.97 -25.46 -29.09
C THR A 257 -6.55 -24.93 -30.46
N ILE A 258 -5.66 -25.63 -31.17
CA ILE A 258 -5.29 -25.27 -32.55
C ILE A 258 -6.50 -25.34 -33.48
N ASP A 259 -7.35 -26.36 -33.36
CA ASP A 259 -8.56 -26.51 -34.19
C ASP A 259 -9.54 -25.36 -33.97
N ARG A 260 -9.77 -24.95 -32.72
CA ARG A 260 -10.61 -23.79 -32.37
C ARG A 260 -10.05 -22.51 -33.00
N ILE A 261 -8.76 -22.24 -32.82
CA ILE A 261 -8.08 -21.06 -33.39
C ILE A 261 -8.14 -21.05 -34.92
N THR A 262 -7.89 -22.19 -35.56
CA THR A 262 -7.91 -22.28 -37.03
C THR A 262 -9.31 -22.00 -37.59
N LYS A 263 -10.36 -22.38 -36.87
CA LYS A 263 -11.75 -22.17 -37.28
C LYS A 263 -12.26 -20.76 -37.02
N ARG A 264 -11.81 -20.11 -35.93
CA ARG A 264 -12.43 -18.91 -35.37
C ARG A 264 -11.50 -17.69 -35.29
N GLY A 265 -10.20 -17.86 -35.56
CA GLY A 265 -9.18 -16.80 -35.47
C GLY A 265 -8.40 -16.85 -34.16
N VAL A 266 -7.49 -15.89 -33.98
CA VAL A 266 -6.60 -15.79 -32.79
C VAL A 266 -7.19 -14.89 -31.70
N ALA A 267 -8.26 -14.13 -31.99
CA ALA A 267 -8.82 -13.10 -31.10
C ALA A 267 -7.75 -12.07 -30.66
N ASP A 268 -7.88 -11.47 -29.47
CA ASP A 268 -6.93 -10.49 -28.91
C ASP A 268 -5.74 -11.16 -28.19
N LEU A 269 -5.08 -12.14 -28.83
CA LEU A 269 -3.93 -12.87 -28.28
C LEU A 269 -2.62 -12.52 -29.01
N THR A 270 -1.52 -12.56 -28.27
CA THR A 270 -0.17 -12.25 -28.78
C THR A 270 0.62 -13.52 -29.08
N ALA A 271 1.75 -13.38 -29.79
CA ALA A 271 2.67 -14.50 -30.03
C ALA A 271 3.26 -15.09 -28.74
N VAL A 272 3.33 -14.31 -27.65
CA VAL A 272 3.81 -14.77 -26.33
C VAL A 272 2.86 -15.79 -25.71
N ASP A 273 1.55 -15.67 -25.95
CA ASP A 273 0.55 -16.56 -25.36
C ASP A 273 0.69 -18.03 -25.78
N PHE A 274 1.41 -18.28 -26.88
CA PHE A 274 1.61 -19.60 -27.47
C PHE A 274 2.93 -20.27 -27.10
N ILE A 275 3.87 -19.57 -26.44
CA ILE A 275 5.22 -20.09 -26.14
C ILE A 275 5.15 -21.35 -25.29
N THR A 276 4.32 -21.33 -24.24
CA THR A 276 4.20 -22.43 -23.28
C THR A 276 3.74 -23.74 -23.94
N LEU A 277 2.97 -23.66 -25.04
CA LEU A 277 2.47 -24.83 -25.77
C LEU A 277 3.62 -25.68 -26.36
N PHE A 278 4.82 -25.12 -26.52
CA PHE A 278 5.99 -25.84 -27.03
C PHE A 278 6.72 -26.68 -25.98
N ARG A 279 6.48 -26.49 -24.67
CA ARG A 279 7.21 -27.18 -23.58
C ARG A 279 7.04 -28.70 -23.56
N GLN A 280 5.88 -29.19 -23.98
CA GLN A 280 5.52 -30.63 -23.99
C GLN A 280 5.10 -31.13 -25.38
N ALA A 281 5.23 -30.30 -26.42
CA ALA A 281 4.74 -30.65 -27.75
C ALA A 281 5.73 -31.55 -28.52
N PRO A 282 5.27 -32.67 -29.12
CA PRO A 282 6.10 -33.47 -30.00
C PRO A 282 6.40 -32.73 -31.32
N GLU A 283 7.47 -33.14 -32.02
CA GLU A 283 7.97 -32.46 -33.25
C GLU A 283 6.86 -32.15 -34.28
N LYS A 284 5.98 -33.12 -34.55
CA LYS A 284 4.88 -32.97 -35.52
C LYS A 284 3.92 -31.84 -35.11
N LEU A 285 3.66 -31.70 -33.81
CA LEU A 285 2.76 -30.70 -33.26
C LEU A 285 3.41 -29.31 -33.26
N CYS A 286 4.72 -29.22 -32.95
CA CYS A 286 5.47 -27.95 -33.06
C CYS A 286 5.40 -27.36 -34.48
N ARG A 287 5.54 -28.21 -35.51
CA ARG A 287 5.40 -27.77 -36.91
C ARG A 287 3.99 -27.22 -37.18
N THR A 288 2.98 -27.91 -36.67
CA THR A 288 1.57 -27.52 -36.82
C THR A 288 1.28 -26.18 -36.12
N LEU A 289 1.80 -25.98 -34.91
CA LEU A 289 1.68 -24.73 -34.15
C LEU A 289 2.26 -23.54 -34.91
N ILE A 290 3.51 -23.68 -35.39
CA ILE A 290 4.20 -22.61 -36.14
C ILE A 290 3.39 -22.22 -37.39
N GLU A 291 2.89 -23.18 -38.15
CA GLU A 291 2.21 -22.91 -39.42
C GLU A 291 0.77 -22.40 -39.23
N LYS A 292 -0.04 -23.09 -38.40
CA LYS A 292 -1.47 -22.79 -38.29
C LYS A 292 -1.77 -21.54 -37.46
N VAL A 293 -1.03 -21.29 -36.39
CA VAL A 293 -1.28 -20.11 -35.53
C VAL A 293 -0.95 -18.82 -36.28
N ALA A 294 0.21 -18.77 -36.96
CA ALA A 294 0.59 -17.61 -37.78
C ALA A 294 -0.41 -17.35 -38.92
N SER A 295 -0.90 -18.39 -39.60
CA SER A 295 -1.94 -18.25 -40.64
C SER A 295 -3.30 -17.82 -40.07
N ALA A 296 -3.66 -18.27 -38.87
CA ALA A 296 -4.90 -17.86 -38.21
C ALA A 296 -4.86 -16.38 -37.78
N ALA A 297 -3.71 -15.86 -37.35
CA ALA A 297 -3.52 -14.44 -37.04
C ALA A 297 -3.70 -13.56 -38.29
N GLU A 298 -3.08 -13.95 -39.41
CA GLU A 298 -3.20 -13.25 -40.69
C GLU A 298 -4.65 -13.21 -41.20
N ALA A 299 -5.42 -14.28 -41.00
CA ALA A 299 -6.82 -14.36 -41.40
C ALA A 299 -7.73 -13.34 -40.68
N VAL A 300 -7.33 -12.84 -39.52
CA VAL A 300 -8.03 -11.81 -38.74
C VAL A 300 -7.30 -10.46 -38.73
N GLN A 301 -6.40 -10.22 -39.69
CA GLN A 301 -5.66 -8.97 -39.88
C GLN A 301 -4.70 -8.60 -38.73
N ILE A 302 -4.23 -9.59 -37.95
CA ILE A 302 -3.17 -9.39 -36.96
C ILE A 302 -1.81 -9.55 -37.66
N ASP A 303 -0.83 -8.71 -37.29
CA ASP A 303 0.52 -8.80 -37.84
C ASP A 303 1.16 -10.16 -37.56
N ARG A 304 1.68 -10.76 -38.63
CA ARG A 304 2.25 -12.10 -38.65
C ARG A 304 3.72 -12.10 -38.20
N ALA A 305 4.44 -10.99 -38.36
CA ALA A 305 5.88 -10.94 -38.12
C ALA A 305 6.29 -11.41 -36.69
N PRO A 306 5.60 -11.02 -35.61
CA PRO A 306 5.91 -11.51 -34.27
C PRO A 306 5.74 -13.03 -34.10
N PHE A 307 4.72 -13.62 -34.72
CA PHE A 307 4.47 -15.06 -34.67
C PHE A 307 5.53 -15.84 -35.45
N ASP A 308 5.92 -15.35 -36.63
CA ASP A 308 6.97 -15.96 -37.45
C ASP A 308 8.36 -15.88 -36.76
N ALA A 309 8.58 -14.89 -35.88
CA ALA A 309 9.80 -14.75 -35.09
C ALA A 309 9.80 -15.64 -33.83
N LEU A 310 8.78 -15.53 -32.97
CA LEU A 310 8.74 -16.16 -31.65
C LEU A 310 8.41 -17.67 -31.69
N LEU A 311 7.48 -18.12 -32.51
CA LEU A 311 7.05 -19.53 -32.50
C LEU A 311 8.20 -20.49 -32.86
N PRO A 312 9.06 -20.21 -33.86
CA PRO A 312 10.22 -21.05 -34.12
C PRO A 312 11.33 -20.93 -33.07
N ALA A 313 11.48 -19.76 -32.41
CA ALA A 313 12.39 -19.59 -31.29
C ALA A 313 11.95 -20.45 -30.09
N ALA A 314 10.66 -20.44 -29.75
CA ALA A 314 10.07 -21.27 -28.71
C ALA A 314 10.22 -22.77 -29.01
N ALA A 315 9.99 -23.17 -30.27
CA ALA A 315 10.23 -24.54 -30.70
C ALA A 315 11.71 -24.95 -30.57
N ALA A 316 12.66 -24.05 -30.83
CA ALA A 316 14.08 -24.33 -30.65
C ALA A 316 14.51 -24.39 -29.17
N ALA A 317 13.90 -23.56 -28.32
CA ALA A 317 14.16 -23.54 -26.89
C ALA A 317 13.61 -24.79 -26.20
N TYR A 318 12.38 -25.19 -26.53
CA TYR A 318 11.63 -26.15 -25.70
C TYR A 318 11.34 -27.50 -26.36
N ALA A 319 11.33 -27.62 -27.69
CA ALA A 319 11.06 -28.90 -28.35
C ALA A 319 12.31 -29.76 -28.53
N THR A 320 12.14 -31.08 -28.61
CA THR A 320 13.22 -32.06 -28.87
C THR A 320 13.71 -32.08 -30.33
N CYS A 321 13.81 -30.92 -31.00
CA CYS A 321 14.11 -30.81 -32.43
C CYS A 321 15.60 -30.45 -32.70
N VAL A 322 16.39 -31.34 -33.31
CA VAL A 322 17.86 -31.14 -33.37
C VAL A 322 18.47 -30.81 -34.77
N PRO A 323 17.82 -31.04 -35.94
CA PRO A 323 18.33 -30.47 -37.20
C PRO A 323 17.47 -29.38 -37.88
N ALA A 324 16.14 -29.54 -37.94
CA ALA A 324 15.26 -28.59 -38.63
C ALA A 324 15.07 -27.28 -37.85
N ALA A 325 15.10 -27.36 -36.51
CA ALA A 325 15.04 -26.20 -35.63
C ALA A 325 16.24 -25.29 -35.83
N ARG A 326 17.47 -25.81 -35.97
CA ARG A 326 18.68 -24.98 -36.09
C ARG A 326 18.66 -23.98 -37.25
N ARG A 327 18.05 -24.33 -38.40
CA ARG A 327 17.93 -23.43 -39.55
C ARG A 327 16.82 -22.38 -39.37
N LYS A 328 15.70 -22.75 -38.75
CA LYS A 328 14.61 -21.79 -38.43
C LYS A 328 15.00 -20.87 -37.27
N PHE A 329 15.70 -21.41 -36.27
CA PHE A 329 16.33 -20.71 -35.15
C PHE A 329 17.23 -19.55 -35.61
N LEU A 330 18.17 -19.80 -36.54
CA LEU A 330 19.03 -18.74 -37.08
C LEU A 330 18.26 -17.67 -37.88
N LYS A 331 17.14 -18.03 -38.52
CA LYS A 331 16.27 -17.07 -39.20
C LYS A 331 15.44 -16.24 -38.21
N SER A 332 14.97 -16.85 -37.12
CA SER A 332 14.25 -16.16 -36.05
C SER A 332 15.12 -15.11 -35.38
N ALA A 333 16.41 -15.37 -35.16
CA ALA A 333 17.33 -14.38 -34.60
C ALA A 333 17.40 -13.09 -35.43
N ALA A 334 17.56 -13.20 -36.75
CA ALA A 334 17.54 -12.05 -37.65
C ALA A 334 16.18 -11.34 -37.66
N ALA A 335 15.09 -12.10 -37.68
CA ALA A 335 13.74 -11.53 -37.69
C ALA A 335 13.39 -10.79 -36.39
N LEU A 336 13.96 -11.16 -35.24
CA LEU A 336 13.73 -10.49 -33.97
C LEU A 336 14.36 -9.10 -33.92
N GLU A 337 15.51 -8.88 -34.57
CA GLU A 337 16.17 -7.56 -34.63
C GLU A 337 15.33 -6.51 -35.37
N ASP A 338 14.52 -6.95 -36.33
CA ASP A 338 13.68 -6.10 -37.18
C ASP A 338 12.31 -5.75 -36.54
N LEU A 339 12.00 -6.26 -35.35
CA LEU A 339 10.71 -5.99 -34.67
C LEU A 339 10.79 -4.73 -33.79
N ASP A 340 9.75 -3.89 -33.88
CA ASP A 340 9.66 -2.66 -33.07
C ASP A 340 9.30 -2.95 -31.59
N ASP A 341 8.56 -4.03 -31.32
CA ASP A 341 8.06 -4.36 -29.98
C ASP A 341 9.21 -4.80 -29.03
N PRO A 342 9.48 -4.05 -27.93
CA PRO A 342 10.57 -4.36 -27.00
C PRO A 342 10.33 -5.62 -26.17
N VAL A 343 9.08 -5.97 -25.87
CA VAL A 343 8.70 -7.15 -25.09
C VAL A 343 8.95 -8.39 -25.92
N ILE A 344 8.48 -8.39 -27.17
CA ILE A 344 8.66 -9.51 -28.11
C ILE A 344 10.15 -9.73 -28.39
N ARG A 345 10.93 -8.66 -28.55
CA ARG A 345 12.39 -8.74 -28.69
C ARG A 345 13.06 -9.37 -27.47
N CYS A 346 12.69 -8.94 -26.26
CA CYS A 346 13.26 -9.47 -25.03
C CYS A 346 12.93 -10.95 -24.85
N VAL A 347 11.66 -11.33 -24.97
CA VAL A 347 11.21 -12.73 -24.89
C VAL A 347 11.89 -13.57 -25.95
N GLY A 348 11.95 -13.09 -27.19
CA GLY A 348 12.64 -13.77 -28.29
C GLY A 348 14.12 -13.98 -28.01
N ALA A 349 14.85 -12.95 -27.58
CA ALA A 349 16.26 -13.06 -27.21
C ALA A 349 16.48 -14.06 -26.06
N GLY A 350 15.59 -14.09 -25.07
CA GLY A 350 15.62 -15.08 -23.98
C GLY A 350 15.44 -16.51 -24.49
N LEU A 351 14.45 -16.75 -25.37
CA LEU A 351 14.27 -18.06 -26.01
C LEU A 351 15.51 -18.48 -26.81
N LEU A 352 16.19 -17.54 -27.47
CA LEU A 352 17.42 -17.84 -28.17
C LEU A 352 18.53 -18.28 -27.21
N VAL A 353 18.71 -17.59 -26.08
CA VAL A 353 19.69 -17.96 -25.04
C VAL A 353 19.50 -19.41 -24.57
N VAL A 354 18.25 -19.82 -24.33
CA VAL A 354 17.92 -21.19 -23.92
C VAL A 354 18.21 -22.20 -25.03
N ALA A 355 17.88 -21.87 -26.28
CA ALA A 355 18.12 -22.74 -27.43
C ALA A 355 19.61 -22.92 -27.75
N GLU A 356 20.44 -21.88 -27.58
CA GLU A 356 21.89 -21.93 -27.84
C GLU A 356 22.61 -22.90 -26.91
N THR A 357 22.24 -22.89 -25.63
CA THR A 357 22.84 -23.78 -24.63
C THR A 357 22.42 -25.23 -24.82
N ARG A 358 21.15 -25.50 -25.17
CA ARG A 358 20.67 -26.86 -25.48
C ARG A 358 21.29 -27.47 -26.74
N THR A 359 21.68 -26.64 -27.71
CA THR A 359 22.26 -27.13 -28.99
C THR A 359 23.79 -27.34 -28.93
N GLY A 360 24.40 -27.26 -27.73
CA GLY A 360 25.84 -27.43 -27.53
C GLY A 360 26.66 -26.19 -27.91
N GLY A 361 26.05 -25.00 -27.85
CA GLY A 361 26.73 -23.71 -28.05
C GLY A 361 27.68 -23.34 -26.90
N SER A 362 28.53 -22.36 -27.17
CA SER A 362 29.62 -21.83 -26.32
C SER A 362 29.20 -21.55 -24.87
N ASP A 363 30.17 -21.59 -23.93
CA ASP A 363 29.99 -21.23 -22.52
C ASP A 363 29.39 -19.82 -22.30
N ASP A 364 29.45 -18.93 -23.31
CA ASP A 364 28.66 -17.68 -23.39
C ASP A 364 27.61 -17.78 -24.52
N PRO A 365 26.31 -17.72 -24.24
CA PRO A 365 25.30 -17.63 -25.29
C PRO A 365 25.42 -16.27 -26.01
N PRO A 366 25.64 -16.23 -27.35
CA PRO A 366 25.79 -14.99 -28.12
C PRO A 366 24.70 -13.95 -27.87
N HIS A 367 23.46 -14.38 -27.66
CA HIS A 367 22.31 -13.49 -27.44
C HIS A 367 22.13 -13.07 -25.98
N GLY A 368 22.99 -13.52 -25.06
CA GLY A 368 22.89 -13.21 -23.63
C GLY A 368 23.01 -11.71 -23.33
N ALA A 369 23.90 -11.00 -24.03
CA ALA A 369 24.05 -9.54 -23.87
C ALA A 369 22.83 -8.78 -24.40
N ALA A 370 22.31 -9.18 -25.57
CA ALA A 370 21.12 -8.57 -26.17
C ALA A 370 19.88 -8.79 -25.30
N PHE A 371 19.70 -10.00 -24.74
CA PHE A 371 18.63 -10.30 -23.80
C PHE A 371 18.71 -9.43 -22.55
N LEU A 372 19.89 -9.34 -21.91
CA LEU A 372 20.07 -8.52 -20.72
C LEU A 372 19.82 -7.04 -20.99
N GLN A 373 20.29 -6.52 -22.13
CA GLN A 373 20.03 -5.14 -22.52
C GLN A 373 18.54 -4.88 -22.75
N ALA A 374 17.83 -5.81 -23.40
CA ALA A 374 16.39 -5.70 -23.62
C ALA A 374 15.61 -5.77 -22.29
N LEU A 375 15.97 -6.71 -21.41
CA LEU A 375 15.34 -6.88 -20.10
C LEU A 375 15.56 -5.65 -19.21
N ASP A 376 16.78 -5.16 -19.13
CA ASP A 376 17.16 -3.95 -18.40
C ASP A 376 16.41 -2.72 -18.95
N GLY A 377 16.20 -2.65 -20.27
CA GLY A 377 15.36 -1.64 -20.89
C GLY A 377 13.87 -1.75 -20.54
N LEU A 378 13.32 -2.96 -20.36
CA LEU A 378 11.94 -3.16 -19.89
C LEU A 378 11.79 -2.78 -18.41
N ILE A 379 12.75 -3.18 -17.57
CA ILE A 379 12.76 -2.89 -16.14
C ILE A 379 12.89 -1.38 -15.92
N ARG A 380 13.86 -0.71 -16.57
CA ARG A 380 14.06 0.74 -16.43
C ARG A 380 12.84 1.55 -16.83
N ARG A 381 12.20 1.20 -17.94
CA ARG A 381 11.00 1.92 -18.41
C ARG A 381 9.75 1.61 -17.60
N ASN A 382 9.86 0.75 -16.58
CA ASN A 382 8.73 0.18 -15.84
C ASN A 382 7.62 -0.27 -16.80
N ASP A 383 8.01 -0.98 -17.86
CA ASP A 383 7.08 -1.34 -18.94
C ASP A 383 5.88 -2.09 -18.36
N LYS A 384 4.66 -1.74 -18.81
CA LYS A 384 3.43 -2.36 -18.30
C LYS A 384 3.45 -3.88 -18.46
N ALA A 385 4.16 -4.40 -19.47
CA ALA A 385 4.36 -5.84 -19.65
C ALA A 385 5.07 -6.52 -18.47
N MET A 386 5.90 -5.79 -17.71
CA MET A 386 6.55 -6.32 -16.51
C MET A 386 5.59 -6.49 -15.32
N HIS A 387 4.37 -5.99 -15.41
CA HIS A 387 3.30 -6.26 -14.44
C HIS A 387 2.58 -7.58 -14.74
N ASP A 388 2.73 -8.11 -15.96
CA ASP A 388 2.21 -9.42 -16.35
C ASP A 388 3.21 -10.52 -15.95
N TRP A 389 2.86 -11.28 -14.92
CA TRP A 389 3.70 -12.35 -14.42
C TRP A 389 3.88 -13.49 -15.43
N ARG A 390 2.98 -13.65 -16.41
CA ARG A 390 3.12 -14.63 -17.49
C ARG A 390 4.32 -14.30 -18.37
N ILE A 391 4.51 -13.03 -18.70
CA ILE A 391 5.65 -12.55 -19.49
C ILE A 391 6.94 -12.74 -18.71
N ARG A 392 6.95 -12.33 -17.43
CA ARG A 392 8.14 -12.50 -16.58
C ARG A 392 8.53 -13.96 -16.40
N ALA A 393 7.57 -14.87 -16.32
CA ALA A 393 7.81 -16.31 -16.21
C ALA A 393 8.60 -16.89 -17.41
N GLU A 394 8.52 -16.27 -18.59
CA GLU A 394 9.33 -16.68 -19.75
C GLU A 394 10.81 -16.26 -19.64
N PHE A 395 11.16 -15.42 -18.66
CA PHE A 395 12.54 -15.00 -18.39
C PHE A 395 13.28 -15.90 -17.39
N ASP A 396 12.59 -16.81 -16.69
CA ASP A 396 13.18 -17.66 -15.64
C ASP A 396 14.27 -18.60 -16.19
N ASP A 397 13.98 -19.27 -17.30
CA ASP A 397 14.91 -20.21 -17.94
C ASP A 397 16.14 -19.51 -18.53
N PRO A 398 16.02 -18.44 -19.35
CA PRO A 398 17.20 -17.73 -19.85
C PRO A 398 18.05 -17.12 -18.73
N ILE A 399 17.44 -16.60 -17.65
CA ILE A 399 18.21 -16.11 -16.49
C ILE A 399 18.90 -17.25 -15.78
N GLY A 400 18.23 -18.39 -15.57
CA GLY A 400 18.86 -19.58 -14.98
C GLY A 400 20.11 -20.02 -15.75
N VAL A 401 20.03 -20.02 -17.09
CA VAL A 401 21.18 -20.29 -17.98
C VAL A 401 22.29 -19.26 -17.79
N LEU A 402 21.97 -17.97 -17.80
CA LEU A 402 22.97 -16.91 -17.65
C LEU A 402 23.60 -16.88 -16.26
N VAL A 403 22.86 -17.22 -15.21
CA VAL A 403 23.40 -17.36 -13.85
C VAL A 403 24.41 -18.50 -13.81
N ALA A 404 24.12 -19.66 -14.40
CA ALA A 404 25.07 -20.76 -14.47
C ALA A 404 26.37 -20.37 -15.18
N THR A 405 26.26 -19.70 -16.33
CA THR A 405 27.42 -19.14 -17.06
C THR A 405 28.20 -18.11 -16.24
N ALA A 406 27.52 -17.21 -15.53
CA ALA A 406 28.17 -16.19 -14.72
C ALA A 406 28.86 -16.80 -13.49
N ALA A 407 28.22 -17.79 -12.86
CA ALA A 407 28.72 -18.47 -11.68
C ALA A 407 29.98 -19.31 -11.97
N SER A 408 30.05 -19.98 -13.13
CA SER A 408 31.25 -20.75 -13.54
C SER A 408 32.49 -19.88 -13.79
N ARG A 409 32.30 -18.57 -14.01
CA ARG A 409 33.38 -17.58 -14.21
C ARG A 409 33.82 -16.89 -12.92
N LEU A 410 33.13 -17.15 -11.81
CA LEU A 410 33.50 -16.60 -10.52
C LEU A 410 34.76 -17.30 -10.02
N THR A 411 35.92 -16.65 -10.14
CA THR A 411 37.21 -17.12 -9.58
C THR A 411 37.48 -16.45 -8.24
N ASP A 412 38.37 -17.03 -7.41
CA ASP A 412 38.75 -16.46 -6.10
C ASP A 412 39.31 -15.02 -6.21
N ASP A 413 39.77 -14.61 -7.39
CA ASP A 413 40.34 -13.28 -7.73
C ASP A 413 39.40 -12.43 -8.60
N ALA A 414 38.10 -12.77 -8.69
CA ALA A 414 37.18 -12.14 -9.62
C ALA A 414 37.16 -10.60 -9.49
N ASP A 415 37.45 -9.90 -10.59
CA ASP A 415 37.20 -8.46 -10.74
C ASP A 415 35.73 -8.14 -10.41
N GLY A 416 35.45 -6.97 -9.82
CA GLY A 416 34.13 -6.58 -9.34
C GLY A 416 33.03 -6.73 -10.40
N LYS A 417 33.39 -6.61 -11.68
CA LYS A 417 32.47 -6.79 -12.83
C LYS A 417 31.76 -8.15 -12.86
N HIS A 418 32.45 -9.26 -12.56
CA HIS A 418 31.83 -10.59 -12.62
C HIS A 418 30.87 -10.81 -11.45
N ARG A 419 31.23 -10.33 -10.25
CA ARG A 419 30.35 -10.36 -9.06
C ARG A 419 29.10 -9.52 -9.28
N ILE A 420 29.26 -8.30 -9.80
CA ILE A 420 28.15 -7.39 -10.14
C ILE A 420 27.18 -8.07 -11.12
N ARG A 421 27.71 -8.65 -12.21
CA ARG A 421 26.87 -9.32 -13.21
C ARG A 421 26.10 -10.51 -12.63
N LEU A 422 26.73 -11.33 -11.79
CA LEU A 422 26.06 -12.44 -11.12
C LEU A 422 24.98 -11.95 -10.15
N ALA A 423 25.26 -10.91 -9.36
CA ALA A 423 24.30 -10.31 -8.44
C ALA A 423 23.08 -9.75 -9.18
N GLN A 424 23.30 -8.99 -10.26
CA GLN A 424 22.24 -8.47 -11.12
C GLN A 424 21.36 -9.58 -11.69
N LEU A 425 21.97 -10.69 -12.14
CA LEU A 425 21.21 -11.83 -12.67
C LEU A 425 20.37 -12.53 -11.60
N LEU A 426 20.92 -12.77 -10.40
CA LEU A 426 20.22 -13.44 -9.30
C LEU A 426 18.96 -12.68 -8.85
N ASP A 427 19.04 -11.36 -8.82
CA ASP A 427 17.97 -10.50 -8.31
C ASP A 427 17.08 -9.88 -9.41
N SER A 428 17.48 -9.98 -10.69
CA SER A 428 16.81 -9.38 -11.87
C SER A 428 15.30 -9.58 -11.92
N LEU A 429 14.83 -10.71 -11.40
CA LEU A 429 13.41 -11.07 -11.34
C LEU A 429 12.87 -11.16 -9.91
N ARG A 430 13.74 -11.36 -8.90
CA ARG A 430 13.33 -11.60 -7.50
C ARG A 430 12.98 -10.31 -6.76
N VAL A 431 13.54 -9.19 -7.18
CA VAL A 431 13.22 -7.87 -6.64
C VAL A 431 12.02 -7.33 -7.41
N ALA A 432 10.90 -7.12 -6.72
CA ALA A 432 9.73 -6.50 -7.33
C ALA A 432 10.09 -5.05 -7.73
N PRO A 433 9.74 -4.59 -8.94
CA PRO A 433 9.81 -3.17 -9.24
C PRO A 433 8.97 -2.42 -8.20
N SER A 434 9.61 -1.52 -7.46
CA SER A 434 8.97 -0.79 -6.38
C SER A 434 8.05 0.26 -7.00
N GLN A 435 6.74 -0.01 -7.02
CA GLN A 435 5.71 0.99 -7.41
C GLN A 435 5.86 2.32 -6.65
N ALA A 436 6.39 2.27 -5.41
CA ALA A 436 6.66 3.46 -4.60
C ALA A 436 7.66 4.44 -5.23
N LEU A 437 8.40 4.04 -6.27
CA LEU A 437 9.40 4.85 -6.96
C LEU A 437 9.01 5.19 -8.41
N ASP A 438 7.82 4.81 -8.89
CA ASP A 438 7.37 5.04 -10.27
C ASP A 438 7.41 6.53 -10.66
N TRP A 439 7.22 7.41 -9.68
CA TRP A 439 7.30 8.87 -9.89
C TRP A 439 8.71 9.35 -10.28
N LEU A 440 9.78 8.61 -9.96
CA LEU A 440 11.13 8.92 -10.43
C LEU A 440 11.30 8.66 -11.93
N GLU A 441 10.46 7.80 -12.52
CA GLU A 441 10.48 7.55 -13.97
C GLU A 441 10.06 8.76 -14.79
N LEU A 442 9.28 9.67 -14.21
CA LEU A 442 8.96 10.98 -14.81
C LEU A 442 10.21 11.84 -15.05
N LEU A 443 11.33 11.51 -14.37
CA LEU A 443 12.58 12.26 -14.36
C LEU A 443 13.77 11.39 -14.82
N SER A 444 13.52 10.31 -15.55
CA SER A 444 14.57 9.36 -15.93
C SER A 444 15.09 9.61 -17.33
N ALA A 445 16.41 9.47 -17.49
CA ALA A 445 17.04 9.34 -18.81
C ALA A 445 17.04 7.86 -19.22
N ASP A 446 17.06 7.58 -20.53
CA ASP A 446 17.20 6.22 -21.06
C ASP A 446 18.50 5.52 -20.59
N GLU A 447 19.51 6.30 -20.20
CA GLU A 447 20.81 5.84 -19.68
C GLU A 447 21.18 6.55 -18.37
N THR A 448 21.86 5.84 -17.45
CA THR A 448 22.41 6.44 -16.22
C THR A 448 23.37 7.58 -16.59
N PRO A 449 23.29 8.76 -15.92
CA PRO A 449 24.24 9.84 -16.16
C PRO A 449 25.68 9.31 -16.04
N PRO A 450 26.57 9.51 -17.03
CA PRO A 450 27.93 8.98 -17.00
C PRO A 450 28.73 9.35 -15.74
N LEU A 451 28.35 10.46 -15.09
CA LEU A 451 28.94 10.95 -13.84
C LEU A 451 28.61 10.10 -12.60
N LEU A 452 27.57 9.25 -12.63
CA LEU A 452 27.16 8.40 -11.50
C LEU A 452 27.46 6.91 -11.71
N GLU A 453 28.06 6.54 -12.86
CA GLU A 453 28.38 5.15 -13.21
C GLU A 453 29.29 4.47 -12.16
N HIS A 454 30.24 5.20 -11.56
CA HIS A 454 31.07 4.65 -10.49
C HIS A 454 30.29 4.42 -9.19
N ALA A 455 29.44 5.37 -8.78
CA ALA A 455 28.58 5.22 -7.62
C ALA A 455 27.65 4.01 -7.77
N ARG A 456 27.07 3.81 -8.96
CA ARG A 456 26.22 2.67 -9.30
C ARG A 456 26.96 1.33 -9.22
N ARG A 457 28.21 1.25 -9.71
CA ARG A 457 29.00 0.02 -9.60
C ARG A 457 29.20 -0.42 -8.14
N HIS A 458 29.42 0.54 -7.24
CA HIS A 458 29.54 0.25 -5.81
C HIS A 458 28.22 -0.26 -5.20
N THR A 459 27.07 0.32 -5.59
CA THR A 459 25.77 -0.18 -5.11
C THR A 459 25.43 -1.57 -5.66
N ASP A 460 25.82 -1.85 -6.90
CA ASP A 460 25.54 -3.09 -7.61
C ASP A 460 26.46 -4.26 -7.19
N ASP A 461 27.61 -4.01 -6.53
CA ASP A 461 28.47 -5.07 -5.97
C ASP A 461 27.90 -5.61 -4.65
N LEU A 462 26.71 -6.23 -4.74
CA LEU A 462 25.99 -6.83 -3.61
C LEU A 462 26.84 -7.88 -2.89
N PHE A 463 27.63 -8.68 -3.63
CA PHE A 463 28.56 -9.63 -3.01
C PHE A 463 29.70 -8.94 -2.26
N GLY A 464 30.30 -7.89 -2.80
CA GLY A 464 31.32 -7.09 -2.10
C GLY A 464 30.77 -6.50 -0.81
N ARG A 465 29.55 -5.94 -0.85
CA ARG A 465 28.82 -5.46 0.32
C ARG A 465 28.55 -6.56 1.35
N LEU A 466 28.09 -7.73 0.90
CA LEU A 466 27.82 -8.87 1.78
C LEU A 466 29.11 -9.36 2.46
N VAL A 467 30.19 -9.55 1.71
CA VAL A 467 31.50 -9.96 2.24
C VAL A 467 31.97 -8.96 3.31
N PHE A 468 31.86 -7.65 3.03
CA PHE A 468 32.22 -6.61 3.99
C PHE A 468 31.36 -6.67 5.26
N ALA A 469 30.03 -6.76 5.12
CA ALA A 469 29.11 -6.85 6.25
C ALA A 469 29.40 -8.09 7.14
N LEU A 470 29.67 -9.25 6.53
CA LEU A 470 29.98 -10.49 7.23
C LEU A 470 31.31 -10.47 8.00
N ARG A 471 32.22 -9.49 7.77
CA ARG A 471 33.41 -9.31 8.62
C ARG A 471 33.05 -8.99 10.07
N SER A 472 31.90 -8.34 10.28
CA SER A 472 31.36 -8.05 11.60
C SER A 472 30.54 -9.21 12.20
N TRP A 473 30.36 -10.31 11.45
CA TRP A 473 29.62 -11.51 11.82
C TRP A 473 30.55 -12.74 11.76
N PRO A 474 31.44 -12.94 12.73
CA PRO A 474 32.34 -14.08 12.71
C PRO A 474 31.52 -15.38 12.65
N ARG A 475 32.03 -16.38 11.90
CA ARG A 475 31.41 -17.71 11.75
C ARG A 475 29.99 -17.67 11.17
N THR A 476 29.76 -16.81 10.18
CA THR A 476 28.49 -16.77 9.43
C THR A 476 28.72 -17.16 7.98
N VAL A 477 27.82 -17.96 7.42
CA VAL A 477 27.76 -18.27 6.00
C VAL A 477 26.42 -17.83 5.42
N ALA A 478 26.47 -17.16 4.28
CA ALA A 478 25.32 -16.82 3.46
C ALA A 478 25.26 -17.73 2.25
N ILE A 479 24.12 -18.36 1.98
CA ILE A 479 23.95 -19.35 0.91
C ILE A 479 22.77 -18.92 0.04
N VAL A 480 23.02 -18.63 -1.24
CA VAL A 480 21.97 -18.46 -2.24
C VAL A 480 21.82 -19.75 -3.02
N LEU A 481 20.61 -20.32 -2.99
CA LEU A 481 20.22 -21.43 -3.84
C LEU A 481 19.66 -20.87 -5.14
N GLN A 482 20.12 -21.42 -6.26
CA GLN A 482 19.62 -21.07 -7.58
C GLN A 482 19.52 -22.33 -8.46
N ALA A 483 18.32 -22.64 -8.94
CA ALA A 483 18.11 -23.66 -9.94
C ALA A 483 18.67 -23.21 -11.32
N ALA A 484 19.34 -24.12 -12.00
CA ALA A 484 19.88 -23.89 -13.34
C ALA A 484 19.69 -25.17 -14.16
N GLY A 485 18.55 -25.29 -14.84
CA GLY A 485 18.14 -26.52 -15.52
C GLY A 485 17.85 -27.63 -14.51
N ASP A 486 18.58 -28.75 -14.61
CA ASP A 486 18.50 -29.91 -13.72
C ASP A 486 19.36 -29.77 -12.44
N LYS A 487 20.24 -28.77 -12.40
CA LYS A 487 21.17 -28.52 -11.28
C LYS A 487 20.65 -27.46 -10.30
N ILE A 488 21.17 -27.51 -9.07
CA ILE A 488 21.09 -26.43 -8.09
C ILE A 488 22.51 -25.90 -7.84
N LEU A 489 22.68 -24.59 -7.96
CA LEU A 489 23.89 -23.87 -7.63
C LEU A 489 23.81 -23.40 -6.18
N PHE A 490 24.89 -23.60 -5.42
CA PHE A 490 25.07 -23.10 -4.07
C PHE A 490 26.10 -21.99 -4.08
N ILE A 491 25.65 -20.74 -4.03
CA ILE A 491 26.51 -19.57 -4.03
C ILE A 491 26.71 -19.15 -2.57
N CYS A 492 27.87 -19.51 -2.02
CA CYS A 492 28.19 -19.35 -0.61
C CYS A 492 29.10 -18.13 -0.39
N THR A 493 28.66 -17.19 0.42
CA THR A 493 29.41 -15.98 0.79
C THR A 493 29.81 -16.04 2.27
N THR A 494 31.07 -15.69 2.54
CA THR A 494 31.64 -15.56 3.88
C THR A 494 32.49 -14.28 3.94
N ALA A 495 33.02 -13.94 5.13
CA ALA A 495 34.00 -12.85 5.26
C ALA A 495 35.28 -13.05 4.41
N ALA A 496 35.55 -14.28 3.97
CA ALA A 496 36.70 -14.61 3.11
C ALA A 496 36.43 -14.42 1.61
N GLY A 497 35.16 -14.27 1.19
CA GLY A 497 34.77 -14.17 -0.21
C GLY A 497 33.58 -15.04 -0.59
N VAL A 498 33.37 -15.17 -1.91
CA VAL A 498 32.25 -15.90 -2.52
C VAL A 498 32.78 -17.16 -3.21
N ARG A 499 32.11 -18.29 -2.98
CA ARG A 499 32.42 -19.58 -3.63
C ARG A 499 31.15 -20.19 -4.21
N VAL A 500 31.26 -20.83 -5.36
CA VAL A 500 30.14 -21.51 -6.02
C VAL A 500 30.39 -23.02 -5.96
N PHE A 501 29.37 -23.78 -5.54
CA PHE A 501 29.37 -25.23 -5.60
C PHE A 501 28.22 -25.70 -6.49
N GLU A 502 28.47 -26.74 -7.29
CA GLU A 502 27.48 -27.41 -8.13
C GLU A 502 27.21 -28.80 -7.56
N ASP A 503 25.96 -29.09 -7.17
CA ASP A 503 25.43 -30.46 -7.10
C ASP A 503 23.91 -30.44 -6.91
N GLY A 504 23.13 -30.98 -7.83
CA GLY A 504 21.71 -30.61 -7.97
C GLY A 504 20.68 -31.70 -7.68
N GLU A 505 20.88 -32.89 -8.22
CA GLU A 505 19.80 -33.88 -8.29
C GLU A 505 19.63 -34.66 -6.99
N GLU A 506 20.74 -35.09 -6.38
CA GLU A 506 20.72 -35.85 -5.12
C GLU A 506 20.19 -34.98 -3.97
N PHE A 507 20.71 -33.76 -3.81
CA PHE A 507 20.22 -32.84 -2.79
C PHE A 507 18.75 -32.49 -3.00
N ARG A 508 18.33 -32.15 -4.22
CA ARG A 508 16.93 -31.79 -4.51
C ARG A 508 15.99 -32.93 -4.17
N SER A 509 16.33 -34.16 -4.56
CA SER A 509 15.51 -35.34 -4.29
C SER A 509 15.44 -35.62 -2.80
N ALA A 510 16.59 -35.64 -2.10
CA ALA A 510 16.65 -35.88 -0.67
C ALA A 510 15.94 -34.77 0.14
N ALA A 511 16.03 -33.52 -0.28
CA ALA A 511 15.34 -32.40 0.38
C ALA A 511 13.83 -32.47 0.19
N PHE A 512 13.37 -32.84 -1.01
CA PHE A 512 11.95 -33.06 -1.29
C PHE A 512 11.38 -34.21 -0.45
N GLU A 513 12.09 -35.35 -0.39
CA GLU A 513 11.70 -36.48 0.45
C GLU A 513 11.64 -36.12 1.94
N ALA A 514 12.60 -35.34 2.44
CA ALA A 514 12.59 -34.87 3.82
C ALA A 514 11.41 -33.93 4.11
N ALA A 515 11.13 -32.97 3.22
CA ALA A 515 9.99 -32.08 3.36
C ALA A 515 8.65 -32.86 3.37
N GLN A 516 8.49 -33.83 2.46
CA GLN A 516 7.32 -34.71 2.44
C GLN A 516 7.21 -35.58 3.68
N CYS A 517 8.32 -36.13 4.17
CA CYS A 517 8.36 -36.91 5.38
C CYS A 517 7.82 -36.12 6.58
N VAL A 518 8.32 -34.89 6.77
CA VAL A 518 7.90 -34.03 7.89
C VAL A 518 6.45 -33.61 7.75
N ALA A 519 6.04 -33.20 6.54
CA ALA A 519 4.65 -32.84 6.27
C ALA A 519 3.69 -34.01 6.53
N GLY A 520 4.07 -35.24 6.14
CA GLY A 520 3.31 -36.45 6.43
C GLY A 520 3.20 -36.75 7.92
N GLN A 521 4.32 -36.68 8.66
CA GLN A 521 4.30 -36.86 10.12
C GLN A 521 3.43 -35.80 10.82
N MET A 522 3.47 -34.54 10.34
CA MET A 522 2.63 -33.47 10.87
C MET A 522 1.15 -33.69 10.57
N ALA A 523 0.80 -34.14 9.35
CA ALA A 523 -0.56 -34.45 8.96
C ALA A 523 -1.14 -35.62 9.80
N ASP A 524 -0.34 -36.67 10.03
CA ASP A 524 -0.73 -37.78 10.90
C ASP A 524 -0.90 -37.35 12.35
N TYR A 525 -0.03 -36.47 12.86
CA TYR A 525 -0.16 -35.92 14.21
C TYR A 525 -1.42 -35.06 14.36
N THR A 526 -1.62 -34.08 13.49
CA THR A 526 -2.75 -33.14 13.57
C THR A 526 -4.10 -33.80 13.24
N GLY A 527 -4.14 -34.70 12.27
CA GLY A 527 -5.37 -35.35 11.79
C GLY A 527 -5.71 -36.67 12.48
N LEU A 528 -4.72 -37.49 12.84
CA LEU A 528 -4.90 -38.83 13.41
C LEU A 528 -4.40 -38.97 14.85
N GLN A 529 -3.81 -37.92 15.43
CA GLN A 529 -3.24 -37.91 16.78
C GLN A 529 -2.16 -38.98 16.98
N VAL A 530 -1.43 -39.32 15.91
CA VAL A 530 -0.30 -40.24 15.94
C VAL A 530 0.97 -39.46 16.26
N PRO A 531 1.71 -39.79 17.34
CA PRO A 531 2.98 -39.12 17.65
C PRO A 531 3.99 -39.26 16.50
N PRO A 532 4.74 -38.21 16.14
CA PRO A 532 5.76 -38.30 15.09
C PRO A 532 6.85 -39.34 15.41
N ASP A 533 7.30 -40.07 14.38
CA ASP A 533 8.48 -40.94 14.46
C ASP A 533 9.75 -40.15 14.13
N ASP A 534 10.37 -39.62 15.18
CA ASP A 534 11.61 -38.85 15.09
C ASP A 534 12.77 -39.63 14.43
N ALA A 535 12.77 -40.97 14.49
CA ALA A 535 13.83 -41.76 13.87
C ALA A 535 13.72 -41.77 12.35
N VAL A 536 12.50 -41.75 11.81
CA VAL A 536 12.27 -41.62 10.36
C VAL A 536 12.70 -40.23 9.89
N VAL A 537 12.27 -39.19 10.60
CA VAL A 537 12.62 -37.80 10.29
C VAL A 537 14.13 -37.59 10.35
N ARG A 538 14.80 -38.15 11.36
CA ARG A 538 16.26 -38.06 11.50
C ARG A 538 17.00 -38.71 10.32
N ARG A 539 16.54 -39.87 9.83
CA ARG A 539 17.14 -40.52 8.66
C ARG A 539 17.02 -39.66 7.40
N ALA A 540 15.83 -39.10 7.15
CA ALA A 540 15.61 -38.21 6.03
C ALA A 540 16.49 -36.96 6.15
N ALA A 541 16.55 -36.35 7.33
CA ALA A 541 17.37 -35.17 7.61
C ALA A 541 18.88 -35.41 7.43
N HIS A 542 19.41 -36.57 7.85
CA HIS A 542 20.80 -36.97 7.59
C HIS A 542 21.06 -37.12 6.10
N ALA A 543 20.19 -37.84 5.38
CA ALA A 543 20.33 -38.03 3.94
C ALA A 543 20.36 -36.71 3.18
N THR A 544 19.49 -35.75 3.53
CA THR A 544 19.49 -34.41 2.92
C THR A 544 20.77 -33.64 3.22
N PHE A 545 21.27 -33.68 4.47
CA PHE A 545 22.51 -32.98 4.82
C PHE A 545 23.74 -33.60 4.13
N ASP A 546 23.79 -34.93 4.04
CA ASP A 546 24.87 -35.65 3.36
C ASP A 546 24.88 -35.42 1.85
N ALA A 547 23.71 -35.15 1.26
CA ALA A 547 23.57 -34.80 -0.16
C ALA A 547 24.02 -33.37 -0.51
N LEU A 548 24.26 -32.49 0.49
CA LEU A 548 24.85 -31.17 0.22
C LEU A 548 26.28 -31.32 -0.33
N PRO A 549 26.76 -30.43 -1.22
CA PRO A 549 28.15 -30.47 -1.67
C PRO A 549 29.15 -30.42 -0.50
N VAL A 550 30.26 -31.16 -0.60
CA VAL A 550 31.26 -31.29 0.49
C VAL A 550 31.72 -29.93 1.03
N GLY A 551 31.96 -28.95 0.15
CA GLY A 551 32.36 -27.61 0.55
C GLY A 551 31.27 -26.82 1.27
N VAL A 552 29.99 -27.04 0.89
CA VAL A 552 28.83 -26.45 1.58
C VAL A 552 28.67 -27.07 2.97
N ARG A 553 28.80 -28.40 3.10
CA ARG A 553 28.75 -29.07 4.40
C ARG A 553 29.82 -28.56 5.35
N ALA A 554 31.06 -28.40 4.87
CA ALA A 554 32.16 -27.85 5.67
C ALA A 554 31.83 -26.43 6.17
N LEU A 555 31.38 -25.56 5.26
CA LEU A 555 30.98 -24.19 5.59
C LEU A 555 29.86 -24.11 6.63
N VAL A 556 28.81 -24.90 6.45
CA VAL A 556 27.68 -24.95 7.41
C VAL A 556 28.15 -25.50 8.76
N THR A 557 29.01 -26.52 8.77
CA THR A 557 29.54 -27.12 10.00
C THR A 557 30.37 -26.12 10.80
N GLU A 558 31.24 -25.34 10.16
CA GLU A 558 32.11 -24.33 10.78
C GLU A 558 31.37 -23.08 11.26
N SER A 559 30.20 -22.78 10.69
CA SER A 559 29.43 -21.58 11.00
C SER A 559 28.48 -21.76 12.19
N ASP A 560 28.26 -20.69 12.95
CA ASP A 560 27.25 -20.62 14.02
C ASP A 560 25.92 -20.04 13.51
N THR A 561 25.98 -19.26 12.41
CA THR A 561 24.82 -18.65 11.75
C THR A 561 24.80 -18.99 10.25
N VAL A 562 23.63 -19.36 9.74
CA VAL A 562 23.40 -19.69 8.33
C VAL A 562 22.28 -18.79 7.79
N LEU A 563 22.62 -17.92 6.83
CA LEU A 563 21.64 -17.15 6.05
C LEU A 563 21.34 -17.94 4.78
N VAL A 564 20.07 -18.20 4.48
CA VAL A 564 19.67 -18.96 3.28
C VAL A 564 18.74 -18.12 2.43
N CYS A 565 19.07 -17.97 1.15
CA CYS A 565 18.15 -17.48 0.13
C CYS A 565 17.66 -18.67 -0.70
N PRO A 566 16.46 -19.21 -0.43
CA PRO A 566 15.93 -20.33 -1.20
C PRO A 566 15.60 -19.91 -2.64
N ASP A 567 15.59 -20.88 -3.56
CA ASP A 567 14.98 -20.69 -4.87
C ASP A 567 13.53 -21.19 -4.84
N TYR A 568 12.60 -20.24 -4.92
CA TYR A 568 11.17 -20.51 -4.92
C TYR A 568 10.72 -21.34 -6.14
N ARG A 569 11.44 -21.31 -7.27
CA ARG A 569 11.10 -22.08 -8.49
C ARG A 569 11.08 -23.59 -8.27
N VAL A 570 11.88 -24.06 -7.31
CA VAL A 570 11.99 -25.48 -6.96
C VAL A 570 11.43 -25.76 -5.58
N ASN A 571 10.55 -24.87 -5.07
CA ASN A 571 9.93 -24.95 -3.74
C ASN A 571 10.95 -25.11 -2.60
N ALA A 572 12.17 -24.56 -2.74
CA ALA A 572 13.21 -24.71 -1.73
C ALA A 572 12.88 -23.98 -0.42
N ASP A 573 11.94 -23.03 -0.44
CA ASP A 573 11.43 -22.34 0.74
C ASP A 573 10.56 -23.25 1.63
N SER A 574 9.98 -24.33 1.07
CA SER A 574 9.23 -25.33 1.84
C SER A 574 10.14 -26.29 2.63
N ILE A 575 11.44 -26.33 2.32
CA ILE A 575 12.40 -27.22 3.00
C ILE A 575 12.58 -26.73 4.45
N PRO A 576 12.35 -27.56 5.48
CA PRO A 576 12.59 -27.20 6.87
C PRO A 576 14.09 -27.36 7.22
N PHE A 577 14.94 -26.42 6.78
CA PHE A 577 16.40 -26.47 7.03
C PHE A 577 16.77 -26.65 8.51
N GLU A 578 15.93 -26.16 9.41
CA GLU A 578 16.05 -26.23 10.87
C GLU A 578 16.08 -27.67 11.41
N ILE A 579 15.50 -28.63 10.68
CA ILE A 579 15.51 -30.04 11.07
C ILE A 579 16.61 -30.85 10.38
N LEU A 580 17.46 -30.25 9.56
CA LEU A 580 18.60 -30.97 9.01
C LEU A 580 19.55 -31.40 10.15
N GLN A 581 20.28 -32.50 9.96
CA GLN A 581 21.21 -33.01 10.96
C GLN A 581 22.65 -32.66 10.61
N CYS A 582 23.30 -31.86 11.46
CA CYS A 582 24.73 -31.54 11.34
C CYS A 582 25.48 -32.31 12.44
N GLY A 583 26.04 -33.46 12.09
CA GLY A 583 26.51 -34.43 13.10
C GLY A 583 25.33 -35.11 13.79
N ASP A 584 25.32 -35.07 15.13
CA ASP A 584 24.26 -35.68 15.96
C ASP A 584 23.19 -34.65 16.43
N GLU A 585 23.39 -33.37 16.14
CA GLU A 585 22.48 -32.28 16.53
C GLU A 585 21.62 -31.79 15.35
N TRP A 586 20.39 -31.35 15.68
CA TRP A 586 19.51 -30.65 14.74
C TRP A 586 20.05 -29.25 14.43
N LEU A 587 20.05 -28.85 13.16
CA LEU A 587 20.62 -27.59 12.70
C LEU A 587 20.01 -26.37 13.43
N GLY A 588 18.70 -26.35 13.62
CA GLY A 588 17.96 -25.28 14.29
C GLY A 588 18.16 -25.21 15.81
N ILE A 589 18.79 -26.22 16.43
CA ILE A 589 19.22 -26.21 17.84
C ILE A 589 20.69 -25.80 17.95
N ALA A 590 21.51 -26.27 17.01
CA ALA A 590 22.96 -26.03 16.99
C ALA A 590 23.29 -24.61 16.50
N LYS A 591 22.53 -24.08 15.55
CA LYS A 591 22.86 -22.88 14.78
C LYS A 591 21.67 -21.93 14.65
N VAL A 592 21.95 -20.65 14.42
CA VAL A 592 20.93 -19.68 13.99
C VAL A 592 20.71 -19.85 12.49
N VAL A 593 19.47 -20.09 12.08
CA VAL A 593 19.07 -20.21 10.67
C VAL A 593 18.07 -19.10 10.36
N THR A 594 18.30 -18.34 9.30
CA THR A 594 17.36 -17.31 8.82
C THR A 594 17.26 -17.32 7.29
N ARG A 595 16.09 -16.94 6.79
CA ARG A 595 15.70 -17.01 5.38
C ARG A 595 15.54 -15.62 4.79
N LEU A 596 15.98 -15.43 3.55
CA LEU A 596 15.93 -14.14 2.86
C LEU A 596 15.40 -14.33 1.43
N PRO A 597 14.50 -13.47 0.94
CA PRO A 597 13.84 -13.69 -0.36
C PRO A 597 14.75 -13.44 -1.57
N SER A 598 15.81 -12.66 -1.42
CA SER A 598 16.74 -12.29 -2.50
C SER A 598 18.16 -12.05 -1.96
N LEU A 599 19.14 -11.91 -2.85
CA LEU A 599 20.50 -11.53 -2.47
C LEU A 599 20.50 -10.10 -1.89
N GLU A 600 19.76 -9.17 -2.48
CA GLU A 600 19.62 -7.80 -1.96
C GLU A 600 19.02 -7.77 -0.55
N ALA A 601 17.94 -8.52 -0.29
CA ALA A 601 17.36 -8.61 1.05
C ALA A 601 18.36 -9.22 2.06
N MET A 602 19.19 -10.16 1.61
CA MET A 602 20.26 -10.74 2.42
C MET A 602 21.38 -9.75 2.72
N VAL A 603 21.81 -8.97 1.74
CA VAL A 603 22.75 -7.86 1.95
C VAL A 603 22.17 -6.87 2.96
N PHE A 604 20.90 -6.50 2.82
CA PHE A 604 20.28 -5.52 3.69
C PHE A 604 20.18 -6.01 5.14
N ALA A 605 19.79 -7.27 5.33
CA ALA A 605 19.80 -7.90 6.65
C ALA A 605 21.21 -8.00 7.26
N ALA A 606 22.22 -8.35 6.45
CA ALA A 606 23.61 -8.46 6.89
C ALA A 606 24.19 -7.10 7.32
N GLU A 607 23.94 -6.06 6.53
CA GLU A 607 24.30 -4.66 6.79
C GLU A 607 23.57 -4.06 8.00
N GLY A 608 22.45 -4.66 8.39
CA GLY A 608 21.62 -4.31 9.53
C GLY A 608 20.43 -3.44 9.15
N SER A 609 19.23 -3.90 9.53
CA SER A 609 17.99 -3.15 9.33
C SER A 609 17.99 -1.90 10.21
N ARG A 610 18.19 -0.73 9.60
CA ARG A 610 18.07 0.55 10.29
C ARG A 610 16.62 0.80 10.62
N ARG A 611 16.28 0.66 11.90
CA ARG A 611 14.92 0.85 12.35
C ARG A 611 14.64 2.32 12.61
N ARG A 612 13.41 2.73 12.27
CA ARG A 612 12.74 3.79 13.00
C ARG A 612 12.75 3.39 14.48
N VAL A 613 13.16 4.29 15.37
CA VAL A 613 12.99 4.07 16.81
C VAL A 613 11.50 4.20 17.08
N LEU A 614 10.79 3.09 16.96
CA LEU A 614 9.39 3.01 17.31
C LEU A 614 9.30 2.89 18.83
N GLU A 615 8.28 3.52 19.40
CA GLU A 615 7.95 3.32 20.80
C GLU A 615 7.69 1.84 21.07
N ARG A 616 7.93 1.41 22.31
CA ARG A 616 7.74 0.02 22.76
C ARG A 616 6.24 -0.31 22.80
N ARG A 617 5.62 -0.45 21.63
CA ARG A 617 4.20 -0.72 21.42
C ARG A 617 4.03 -2.08 20.77
N LEU A 618 3.13 -2.89 21.32
CA LEU A 618 2.81 -4.24 20.86
C LEU A 618 1.37 -4.31 20.36
N LEU A 619 1.19 -4.70 19.10
CA LEU A 619 -0.12 -5.13 18.61
C LEU A 619 -0.22 -6.66 18.76
N SER A 620 -0.91 -7.14 19.79
CA SER A 620 -1.12 -8.58 20.05
C SER A 620 -2.55 -8.97 19.71
N ILE A 621 -2.72 -9.88 18.76
CA ILE A 621 -4.00 -10.28 18.19
C ILE A 621 -4.16 -11.79 18.31
N ALA A 622 -5.31 -12.23 18.83
CA ALA A 622 -5.75 -13.61 18.78
C ALA A 622 -7.12 -13.70 18.09
N ILE A 623 -7.26 -14.65 17.16
CA ILE A 623 -8.55 -15.01 16.55
C ILE A 623 -8.86 -16.44 16.96
N THR A 624 -9.69 -16.59 17.99
CA THR A 624 -9.99 -17.90 18.59
C THR A 624 -11.02 -18.68 17.77
N GLN A 625 -11.94 -17.97 17.10
CA GLN A 625 -12.99 -18.55 16.28
C GLN A 625 -13.22 -17.74 15.00
N ALA A 626 -12.65 -18.19 13.88
CA ALA A 626 -12.94 -17.64 12.56
C ALA A 626 -14.15 -18.36 11.90
N GLN A 627 -14.95 -17.62 11.13
CA GLN A 627 -16.13 -18.18 10.46
C GLN A 627 -15.71 -19.24 9.42
N GLY A 628 -16.22 -20.47 9.56
CA GLY A 628 -15.86 -21.60 8.69
C GLY A 628 -14.60 -22.36 9.11
N SER A 629 -13.90 -21.93 10.17
CA SER A 629 -12.76 -22.65 10.75
C SER A 629 -13.20 -23.60 11.86
N ASN A 630 -12.71 -24.84 11.83
CA ASN A 630 -12.88 -25.84 12.90
C ASN A 630 -11.62 -26.73 12.95
N PRO A 631 -11.11 -27.07 14.15
CA PRO A 631 -11.60 -26.67 15.49
C PRO A 631 -11.24 -25.21 15.86
N PRO A 632 -11.87 -24.63 16.90
CA PRO A 632 -11.44 -23.36 17.51
C PRO A 632 -10.00 -23.45 18.06
N LEU A 633 -9.28 -22.32 18.05
CA LEU A 633 -7.93 -22.21 18.61
C LEU A 633 -8.03 -21.77 20.08
N ALA A 634 -8.08 -22.75 20.98
CA ALA A 634 -8.27 -22.49 22.41
C ALA A 634 -7.04 -21.86 23.06
N ALA A 635 -5.82 -22.24 22.63
CA ALA A 635 -4.57 -21.74 23.20
C ALA A 635 -4.18 -20.36 22.66
N ALA A 636 -4.64 -19.97 21.47
CA ALA A 636 -4.32 -18.67 20.85
C ALA A 636 -4.70 -17.46 21.74
N GLY A 637 -5.84 -17.53 22.45
CA GLY A 637 -6.26 -16.47 23.38
C GLY A 637 -5.34 -16.36 24.61
N GLU A 638 -4.92 -17.51 25.16
CA GLU A 638 -3.99 -17.58 26.28
C GLU A 638 -2.57 -17.13 25.86
N GLU A 639 -2.15 -17.49 24.65
CA GLU A 639 -0.88 -17.07 24.04
C GLU A 639 -0.81 -15.54 23.96
N ALA A 640 -1.77 -14.90 23.30
CA ALA A 640 -1.76 -13.45 23.11
C ALA A 640 -1.74 -12.69 24.44
N GLU A 641 -2.44 -13.19 25.46
CA GLU A 641 -2.44 -12.65 26.81
C GLU A 641 -1.11 -12.84 27.53
N SER A 642 -0.49 -14.03 27.40
CA SER A 642 0.83 -14.34 27.96
C SER A 642 1.92 -13.46 27.36
N VAL A 643 1.93 -13.29 26.04
CA VAL A 643 2.83 -12.40 25.30
C VAL A 643 2.64 -10.94 25.74
N ARG A 644 1.38 -10.49 25.84
CA ARG A 644 1.03 -9.15 26.30
C ARG A 644 1.54 -8.89 27.72
N ALA A 645 1.29 -9.82 28.65
CA ALA A 645 1.75 -9.71 30.03
C ALA A 645 3.27 -9.66 30.13
N SER A 646 3.97 -10.51 29.37
CA SER A 646 5.44 -10.54 29.31
C SER A 646 6.02 -9.20 28.86
N LEU A 647 5.53 -8.64 27.75
CA LEU A 647 6.03 -7.37 27.23
C LEU A 647 5.59 -6.16 28.07
N ALA A 648 4.37 -6.16 28.60
CA ALA A 648 3.92 -5.13 29.54
C ALA A 648 4.82 -5.07 30.79
N SER A 649 5.23 -6.23 31.33
CA SER A 649 6.17 -6.29 32.46
C SER A 649 7.56 -5.71 32.13
N ALA A 650 7.93 -5.71 30.84
CA ALA A 650 9.15 -5.10 30.32
C ALA A 650 8.97 -3.61 29.92
N GLY A 651 7.85 -2.99 30.27
CA GLY A 651 7.54 -1.58 30.03
C GLY A 651 7.05 -1.27 28.61
N TRP A 652 6.41 -2.24 27.94
CA TRP A 652 5.74 -2.00 26.67
C TRP A 652 4.30 -1.53 26.87
N ASP A 653 3.84 -0.67 25.97
CA ASP A 653 2.42 -0.36 25.80
C ASP A 653 1.76 -1.47 24.97
N ALA A 654 0.96 -2.31 25.63
CA ALA A 654 0.37 -3.53 25.08
C ALA A 654 -1.09 -3.68 25.56
N PRO A 655 -2.02 -2.87 25.03
CA PRO A 655 -3.41 -2.90 25.45
C PRO A 655 -4.13 -4.15 24.93
N PRO A 656 -5.18 -4.63 25.63
CA PRO A 656 -5.97 -5.77 25.19
C PRO A 656 -6.80 -5.43 23.93
N ILE A 657 -6.96 -6.40 23.02
CA ILE A 657 -7.71 -6.24 21.78
C ILE A 657 -8.77 -7.33 21.69
N HIS A 658 -10.02 -6.94 21.52
CA HIS A 658 -11.11 -7.89 21.32
C HIS A 658 -11.18 -8.33 19.84
N GLU A 659 -11.24 -9.65 19.60
CA GLU A 659 -11.15 -10.24 18.25
C GLU A 659 -12.22 -9.69 17.28
N SER A 660 -13.41 -9.33 17.75
CA SER A 660 -14.51 -8.81 16.92
C SER A 660 -14.22 -7.47 16.23
N ARG A 661 -13.17 -6.76 16.68
CA ARG A 661 -12.75 -5.46 16.14
C ARG A 661 -11.68 -5.60 15.05
N VAL A 662 -11.15 -6.80 14.86
CA VAL A 662 -9.99 -7.04 14.00
C VAL A 662 -10.43 -7.29 12.57
N ASP A 663 -10.03 -6.40 11.67
CA ASP A 663 -10.10 -6.50 10.22
C ASP A 663 -8.77 -6.02 9.60
N PRO A 664 -8.54 -6.18 8.28
CA PRO A 664 -7.27 -5.75 7.67
C PRO A 664 -6.94 -4.27 7.89
N PRO A 665 -7.86 -3.31 7.67
CA PRO A 665 -7.60 -1.89 7.97
C PRO A 665 -7.23 -1.63 9.43
N PHE A 666 -7.85 -2.32 10.39
CA PHE A 666 -7.53 -2.18 11.81
C PHE A 666 -6.06 -2.50 12.10
N ILE A 667 -5.55 -3.60 11.52
CA ILE A 667 -4.16 -4.04 11.68
C ILE A 667 -3.23 -3.05 10.97
N LEU A 668 -3.46 -2.82 9.68
CA LEU A 668 -2.54 -2.10 8.79
C LEU A 668 -2.40 -0.62 9.13
N ASN A 669 -3.46 0.04 9.60
CA ASN A 669 -3.36 1.44 10.04
C ASN A 669 -2.59 1.61 11.35
N ARG A 670 -2.35 0.53 12.10
CA ARG A 670 -1.65 0.55 13.40
C ARG A 670 -0.23 0.01 13.33
N THR A 671 0.12 -0.75 12.28
CA THR A 671 1.49 -1.25 12.09
C THR A 671 2.55 -0.14 12.08
N PRO A 672 2.33 1.08 11.54
CA PRO A 672 3.35 2.13 11.56
C PRO A 672 3.71 2.63 12.96
N PHE A 673 2.86 2.35 13.96
CA PHE A 673 3.01 2.81 15.34
C PHE A 673 3.45 1.71 16.30
N ALA A 674 3.46 0.44 15.87
CA ALA A 674 3.88 -0.68 16.69
C ALA A 674 5.34 -1.04 16.40
N ALA A 675 6.12 -1.42 17.40
CA ALA A 675 7.46 -1.98 17.19
C ALA A 675 7.40 -3.50 16.89
N HIS A 676 6.35 -4.16 17.37
CA HIS A 676 6.12 -5.58 17.20
C HIS A 676 4.63 -5.89 16.96
N LEU A 677 4.37 -6.80 16.03
CA LEU A 677 3.05 -7.34 15.70
C LEU A 677 3.06 -8.85 15.99
N HIS A 678 2.14 -9.31 16.82
CA HIS A 678 1.93 -10.72 17.12
C HIS A 678 0.51 -11.12 16.72
N ILE A 679 0.38 -12.14 15.88
CA ILE A 679 -0.91 -12.66 15.41
C ILE A 679 -0.95 -14.17 15.66
N ALA A 680 -1.91 -14.63 16.45
CA ALA A 680 -2.27 -16.02 16.63
C ALA A 680 -3.64 -16.30 16.00
N ALA A 681 -3.68 -17.03 14.88
CA ALA A 681 -4.88 -17.23 14.08
C ALA A 681 -4.76 -18.43 13.13
N HIS A 682 -5.85 -18.79 12.46
CA HIS A 682 -5.80 -19.74 11.35
C HIS A 682 -5.16 -19.12 10.12
N GLY A 683 -4.27 -19.87 9.47
CA GLY A 683 -3.78 -19.57 8.13
C GLY A 683 -4.58 -20.35 7.09
N ASP A 684 -4.84 -19.73 5.96
CA ASP A 684 -5.59 -20.34 4.84
C ASP A 684 -4.77 -20.26 3.56
N VAL A 685 -4.62 -21.43 2.93
CA VAL A 685 -3.88 -21.61 1.68
C VAL A 685 -4.76 -22.40 0.72
N ASP A 686 -5.24 -21.75 -0.34
CA ASP A 686 -6.02 -22.36 -1.43
C ASP A 686 -5.39 -21.98 -2.77
N GLY A 687 -4.79 -22.96 -3.45
CA GLY A 687 -4.00 -22.73 -4.66
C GLY A 687 -2.82 -21.78 -4.40
N ALA A 688 -2.80 -20.63 -5.07
CA ALA A 688 -1.82 -19.57 -4.83
C ALA A 688 -2.31 -18.49 -3.85
N SER A 689 -3.51 -18.62 -3.28
CA SER A 689 -4.03 -17.67 -2.28
C SER A 689 -3.50 -17.99 -0.89
N HIS A 690 -2.94 -16.98 -0.22
CA HIS A 690 -2.53 -17.05 1.19
C HIS A 690 -3.31 -16.01 1.98
N ALA A 691 -3.76 -16.32 3.19
CA ALA A 691 -4.40 -15.34 4.06
C ALA A 691 -4.34 -15.73 5.55
N VAL A 692 -4.32 -14.72 6.42
CA VAL A 692 -4.73 -14.87 7.82
C VAL A 692 -6.25 -14.78 7.88
N LEU A 693 -6.90 -15.77 8.49
CA LEU A 693 -8.35 -15.73 8.74
C LEU A 693 -8.63 -14.85 9.95
N LEU A 694 -9.45 -13.81 9.75
CA LEU A 694 -9.85 -12.86 10.78
C LEU A 694 -11.33 -13.03 11.14
N SER A 695 -11.78 -12.23 12.10
CA SER A 695 -13.17 -12.18 12.52
C SER A 695 -14.12 -11.80 11.38
N ARG A 696 -15.39 -12.20 11.49
CA ARG A 696 -16.47 -11.87 10.54
C ARG A 696 -16.22 -12.35 9.09
N GLY A 697 -15.39 -13.37 8.91
CA GLY A 697 -15.05 -13.92 7.59
C GLY A 697 -14.15 -13.01 6.75
N THR A 698 -13.52 -12.01 7.37
CA THR A 698 -12.50 -11.18 6.71
C THR A 698 -11.16 -11.92 6.64
N ARG A 699 -10.31 -11.53 5.69
CA ARG A 699 -9.01 -12.17 5.41
C ARG A 699 -7.96 -11.08 5.26
N LEU A 700 -6.80 -11.23 5.91
CA LEU A 700 -5.62 -10.40 5.65
C LEU A 700 -4.71 -11.13 4.65
N THR A 701 -4.59 -10.57 3.46
CA THR A 701 -3.85 -11.16 2.33
C THR A 701 -2.46 -10.53 2.15
N PRO A 702 -1.54 -11.16 1.40
CA PRO A 702 -0.27 -10.56 0.99
C PRO A 702 -0.47 -9.18 0.34
N GLU A 703 -1.50 -9.04 -0.49
CA GLU A 703 -1.82 -7.80 -1.19
C GLU A 703 -2.23 -6.69 -0.20
N ASP A 704 -3.10 -7.00 0.78
CA ASP A 704 -3.47 -6.04 1.83
C ASP A 704 -2.23 -5.54 2.57
N VAL A 705 -1.26 -6.42 2.84
CA VAL A 705 0.00 -6.05 3.47
C VAL A 705 0.83 -5.14 2.58
N ILE A 706 1.03 -5.46 1.29
CA ILE A 706 1.81 -4.61 0.39
C ILE A 706 1.15 -3.23 0.22
N ASP A 707 -0.14 -3.19 -0.10
CA ASP A 707 -0.87 -1.97 -0.43
C ASP A 707 -1.15 -1.11 0.81
N GLY A 708 -1.49 -1.77 1.93
CA GLY A 708 -1.77 -1.11 3.20
C GLY A 708 -0.51 -0.81 4.00
N SER A 709 0.61 -1.46 3.71
CA SER A 709 1.88 -1.11 4.36
C SER A 709 2.35 0.24 3.90
N HIS A 710 2.57 1.08 4.89
CA HIS A 710 2.96 2.46 4.69
C HIS A 710 4.49 2.60 4.69
N GLY A 711 5.22 1.59 4.19
CA GLY A 711 6.69 1.55 4.21
C GLY A 711 7.30 1.54 5.62
N CYS A 712 6.50 1.27 6.65
CA CYS A 712 6.88 1.24 8.07
C CYS A 712 6.20 0.06 8.73
N THR A 713 6.81 -1.12 8.61
CA THR A 713 6.23 -2.38 9.09
C THR A 713 7.03 -2.89 10.30
N PRO A 714 6.36 -3.31 11.40
CA PRO A 714 7.03 -3.82 12.58
C PRO A 714 7.72 -5.15 12.30
N THR A 715 8.47 -5.63 13.29
CA THR A 715 8.77 -7.06 13.36
C THR A 715 7.47 -7.85 13.57
N VAL A 716 7.34 -9.02 12.95
CA VAL A 716 6.07 -9.77 12.94
C VAL A 716 6.28 -11.20 13.45
N TRP A 717 5.37 -11.66 14.29
CA TRP A 717 5.18 -13.07 14.62
C TRP A 717 3.81 -13.52 14.10
N LEU A 718 3.81 -14.38 13.09
CA LEU A 718 2.63 -15.01 12.51
C LEU A 718 2.51 -16.45 13.04
N ASN A 719 1.85 -16.61 14.19
CA ASN A 719 1.50 -17.94 14.68
C ASN A 719 0.27 -18.48 13.96
N THR A 720 0.48 -18.89 12.71
CA THR A 720 -0.57 -19.35 11.79
C THR A 720 -0.06 -20.55 11.01
N CYS A 721 -0.95 -21.46 10.60
CA CYS A 721 -0.59 -22.60 9.75
C CYS A 721 -0.06 -22.15 8.37
N VAL A 722 1.07 -22.71 7.93
CA VAL A 722 1.60 -22.69 6.53
C VAL A 722 1.99 -21.30 5.96
N LEU A 723 1.64 -20.18 6.58
CA LEU A 723 1.90 -18.82 6.05
C LEU A 723 3.38 -18.38 6.04
N GLY A 724 4.30 -19.25 6.48
CA GLY A 724 5.74 -19.09 6.27
C GLY A 724 6.22 -19.56 4.88
N GLN A 725 5.41 -20.35 4.17
CA GLN A 725 5.68 -20.73 2.78
C GLN A 725 5.27 -19.60 1.82
N SER A 726 5.72 -19.68 0.58
CA SER A 726 5.21 -18.82 -0.48
C SER A 726 4.98 -19.60 -1.76
N SER A 727 3.97 -19.21 -2.51
CA SER A 727 3.73 -19.75 -3.85
C SER A 727 4.65 -19.03 -4.84
N TYR A 728 5.47 -19.79 -5.55
CA TYR A 728 6.18 -19.27 -6.70
C TYR A 728 5.21 -19.10 -7.87
N LEU A 729 5.12 -17.88 -8.37
CA LEU A 729 4.18 -17.55 -9.42
C LEU A 729 4.89 -17.72 -10.77
N GLY A 730 6.07 -17.11 -10.92
CA GLY A 730 6.81 -17.04 -12.17
C GLY A 730 7.56 -15.73 -12.27
N GLY A 731 8.71 -15.71 -12.95
CA GLY A 731 9.41 -14.47 -13.21
C GLY A 731 9.92 -13.77 -11.95
N GLY A 732 10.36 -14.57 -10.96
CA GLY A 732 10.79 -14.15 -9.63
C GLY A 732 9.68 -13.60 -8.73
N ALA A 733 8.42 -13.56 -9.20
CA ALA A 733 7.27 -13.19 -8.37
C ALA A 733 6.93 -14.33 -7.40
N VAL A 734 6.73 -13.95 -6.13
CA VAL A 734 6.46 -14.83 -5.01
C VAL A 734 5.28 -14.26 -4.23
N ARG A 735 4.36 -15.13 -3.80
CA ARG A 735 3.19 -14.74 -3.02
C ARG A 735 3.13 -15.49 -1.70
N GLY A 736 3.22 -14.76 -0.59
CA GLY A 736 3.08 -15.30 0.75
C GLY A 736 2.97 -14.18 1.78
N VAL A 737 2.23 -14.40 2.87
CA VAL A 737 1.97 -13.33 3.85
C VAL A 737 3.27 -12.91 4.55
N ALA A 738 4.11 -13.87 4.95
CA ALA A 738 5.41 -13.56 5.56
C ALA A 738 6.33 -12.78 4.61
N GLN A 739 6.37 -13.16 3.32
CA GLN A 739 7.15 -12.47 2.30
C GLN A 739 6.62 -11.06 2.03
N ALA A 740 5.29 -10.87 2.04
CA ALA A 740 4.68 -9.56 1.90
C ALA A 740 5.07 -8.61 3.04
N PHE A 741 5.11 -9.08 4.29
CA PHE A 741 5.59 -8.26 5.41
C PHE A 741 7.07 -7.87 5.25
N ILE A 742 7.95 -8.78 4.78
CA ILE A 742 9.35 -8.44 4.49
C ILE A 742 9.45 -7.40 3.37
N ALA A 743 8.71 -7.60 2.26
CA ALA A 743 8.67 -6.66 1.14
C ALA A 743 8.08 -5.29 1.56
N ALA A 744 7.14 -5.28 2.51
CA ALA A 744 6.58 -4.09 3.16
C ALA A 744 7.53 -3.41 4.16
N GLY A 745 8.76 -3.92 4.34
CA GLY A 745 9.79 -3.33 5.18
C GLY A 745 9.87 -3.89 6.61
N ALA A 746 9.22 -5.02 6.92
CA ALA A 746 9.40 -5.70 8.20
C ALA A 746 10.87 -6.14 8.34
N PRO A 747 11.57 -5.80 9.44
CA PRO A 747 12.96 -6.23 9.63
C PRO A 747 13.09 -7.75 9.76
N ALA A 748 12.08 -8.39 10.36
CA ALA A 748 11.98 -9.83 10.44
C ALA A 748 10.53 -10.29 10.63
N VAL A 749 10.27 -11.49 10.13
CA VAL A 749 8.99 -12.19 10.27
C VAL A 749 9.27 -13.61 10.76
N ILE A 750 8.56 -14.03 11.80
CA ILE A 750 8.56 -15.41 12.28
C ILE A 750 7.23 -16.03 11.87
N ALA A 751 7.27 -17.18 11.19
CA ALA A 751 6.07 -17.82 10.65
C ALA A 751 6.26 -19.34 10.57
N ASN A 752 5.17 -20.10 10.41
CA ASN A 752 5.23 -21.56 10.31
C ASN A 752 5.14 -22.04 8.85
N LEU A 753 6.04 -22.95 8.46
CA LEU A 753 6.03 -23.59 7.14
C LEU A 753 4.97 -24.68 7.00
N LEU A 754 4.57 -25.32 8.10
CA LEU A 754 3.64 -26.44 8.09
C LEU A 754 2.45 -26.12 9.01
N PRO A 755 1.36 -26.91 8.95
CA PRO A 755 0.36 -26.89 10.02
C PRO A 755 1.06 -27.09 11.37
N VAL A 756 0.57 -26.43 12.41
CA VAL A 756 1.14 -26.52 13.77
C VAL A 756 0.05 -26.84 14.78
N ASP A 757 0.48 -27.46 15.88
CA ASP A 757 -0.36 -27.69 17.05
C ASP A 757 -0.57 -26.38 17.82
N ASP A 758 -1.81 -26.09 18.19
CA ASP A 758 -2.19 -24.85 18.90
C ASP A 758 -1.46 -24.74 20.26
N GLN A 759 -1.39 -25.82 21.05
CA GLN A 759 -0.74 -25.78 22.37
C GLN A 759 0.77 -25.73 22.28
N VAL A 760 1.38 -26.50 21.37
CA VAL A 760 2.84 -26.51 21.22
C VAL A 760 3.33 -25.19 20.63
N SER A 761 2.59 -24.60 19.68
CA SER A 761 2.95 -23.31 19.09
C SER A 761 2.84 -22.16 20.10
N SER A 762 1.79 -22.16 20.94
CA SER A 762 1.66 -21.22 22.07
C SER A 762 2.84 -21.32 23.04
N ARG A 763 3.19 -22.54 23.49
CA ARG A 763 4.38 -22.76 24.34
C ARG A 763 5.67 -22.28 23.67
N PHE A 764 5.80 -22.47 22.36
CA PHE A 764 6.97 -22.02 21.62
C PHE A 764 7.07 -20.49 21.61
N ALA A 765 5.96 -19.79 21.34
CA ALA A 765 5.90 -18.34 21.41
C ALA A 765 6.31 -17.84 22.81
N GLU A 766 5.76 -18.41 23.89
CA GLU A 766 6.13 -18.05 25.26
C GLU A 766 7.64 -18.18 25.53
N ARG A 767 8.25 -19.33 25.18
CA ARG A 767 9.70 -19.55 25.32
C ARG A 767 10.49 -18.55 24.48
N PHE A 768 10.04 -18.27 23.26
CA PHE A 768 10.68 -17.28 22.40
C PHE A 768 10.71 -15.90 23.07
N TYR A 769 9.57 -15.39 23.57
CA TYR A 769 9.52 -14.06 24.18
C TYR A 769 10.38 -13.94 25.44
N VAL A 770 10.52 -15.02 26.21
CA VAL A 770 11.47 -15.08 27.34
C VAL A 770 12.90 -14.84 26.85
N HIS A 771 13.34 -15.51 25.79
CA HIS A 771 14.71 -15.34 25.27
C HIS A 771 14.89 -14.04 24.47
N ALA A 772 13.86 -13.58 23.75
CA ALA A 772 13.89 -12.37 22.94
C ALA A 772 14.00 -11.07 23.76
N ALA A 773 13.76 -11.15 25.07
CA ALA A 773 14.05 -10.07 26.01
C ALA A 773 15.56 -9.77 26.14
N ALA A 774 16.43 -10.76 25.92
CA ALA A 774 17.88 -10.64 26.09
C ALA A 774 18.69 -10.89 24.80
N HIS A 775 18.07 -11.48 23.78
CA HIS A 775 18.77 -11.93 22.57
C HIS A 775 18.07 -11.43 21.29
N GLY A 776 18.82 -11.42 20.17
CA GLY A 776 18.22 -11.25 18.85
C GLY A 776 17.31 -12.44 18.49
N PHE A 777 16.35 -12.23 17.59
CA PHE A 777 15.31 -13.20 17.28
C PHE A 777 15.85 -14.57 16.86
N GLY A 778 16.95 -14.60 16.10
CA GLY A 778 17.57 -15.86 15.68
C GLY A 778 18.06 -16.71 16.85
N GLU A 779 18.76 -16.08 17.79
CA GLU A 779 19.25 -16.76 19.01
C GLU A 779 18.11 -17.09 19.96
N ALA A 780 17.09 -16.23 20.06
CA ALA A 780 15.90 -16.48 20.85
C ALA A 780 15.13 -17.71 20.36
N LEU A 781 14.93 -17.84 19.04
CA LEU A 781 14.31 -19.03 18.44
C LEU A 781 15.14 -20.29 18.65
N ARG A 782 16.47 -20.22 18.45
CA ARG A 782 17.37 -21.36 18.67
C ARG A 782 17.28 -21.89 20.12
N ARG A 783 17.23 -20.99 21.10
CA ARG A 783 17.07 -21.33 22.52
C ARG A 783 15.69 -21.88 22.84
N ALA A 784 14.64 -21.26 22.30
CA ALA A 784 13.28 -21.74 22.49
C ALA A 784 13.05 -23.15 21.90
N ARG A 785 13.66 -23.46 20.74
CA ARG A 785 13.68 -24.84 20.20
C ARG A 785 14.41 -25.81 21.11
N ARG A 786 15.53 -25.38 21.70
CA ARG A 786 16.28 -26.20 22.67
C ARG A 786 15.45 -26.51 23.91
N ASP A 787 14.77 -25.51 24.47
CA ASP A 787 13.88 -25.72 25.63
C ASP A 787 12.77 -26.74 25.31
N LEU A 788 12.16 -26.64 24.12
CA LEU A 788 11.14 -27.60 23.69
C LEU A 788 11.72 -29.00 23.45
N ALA A 789 12.90 -29.10 22.85
CA ALA A 789 13.57 -30.38 22.63
C ALA A 789 13.96 -31.06 23.96
N ASP A 790 14.43 -30.29 24.94
CA ASP A 790 14.76 -30.77 26.28
C ASP A 790 13.49 -31.22 27.05
N ASP A 791 12.34 -30.60 26.78
CA ASP A 791 11.01 -31.01 27.24
C ASP A 791 10.47 -32.26 26.49
N GLY A 792 11.21 -32.81 25.52
CA GLY A 792 10.83 -34.00 24.76
C GLY A 792 9.86 -33.74 23.60
N VAL A 793 9.71 -32.49 23.16
CA VAL A 793 8.86 -32.15 22.01
C VAL A 793 9.57 -32.54 20.70
N SER A 794 8.85 -33.25 19.84
CA SER A 794 9.38 -33.71 18.55
C SER A 794 9.86 -32.54 17.66
N PRO A 795 10.99 -32.69 16.93
CA PRO A 795 11.46 -31.77 15.91
C PRO A 795 10.45 -31.44 14.82
N VAL A 796 9.49 -32.33 14.55
CA VAL A 796 8.40 -32.05 13.61
C VAL A 796 7.57 -30.85 14.06
N LEU A 797 7.41 -30.66 15.37
CA LEU A 797 6.51 -29.65 15.96
C LEU A 797 7.16 -28.27 16.11
N TRP A 798 8.46 -28.18 16.42
CA TRP A 798 9.18 -26.90 16.54
C TRP A 798 10.01 -26.54 15.30
N GLY A 799 10.29 -27.51 14.42
CA GLY A 799 11.13 -27.33 13.23
C GLY A 799 10.42 -26.63 12.07
N SER A 800 9.11 -26.44 12.16
CA SER A 800 8.28 -25.75 11.16
C SER A 800 8.26 -24.23 11.33
N THR A 801 8.50 -23.71 12.53
CA THR A 801 8.59 -22.26 12.77
C THR A 801 9.93 -21.75 12.28
N VAL A 802 9.93 -20.80 11.36
CA VAL A 802 11.11 -20.27 10.68
C VAL A 802 11.21 -18.75 10.86
N LEU A 803 12.42 -18.24 10.67
CA LEU A 803 12.71 -16.81 10.70
C LEU A 803 13.05 -16.34 9.28
N MET A 804 12.39 -15.28 8.84
CA MET A 804 12.71 -14.54 7.63
C MET A 804 13.22 -13.14 8.02
N GLY A 805 14.31 -12.66 7.39
CA GLY A 805 14.88 -11.32 7.65
C GLY A 805 16.12 -11.28 8.56
N ASP A 806 16.36 -10.14 9.22
CA ASP A 806 17.53 -9.91 10.07
C ASP A 806 17.43 -10.68 11.39
N SER A 807 18.31 -11.66 11.59
CA SER A 807 18.31 -12.51 12.79
C SER A 807 18.79 -11.83 14.07
N ARG A 808 19.44 -10.66 13.96
CA ARG A 808 19.95 -9.90 15.10
C ARG A 808 18.93 -8.91 15.64
N VAL A 809 17.78 -8.80 14.97
CA VAL A 809 16.67 -7.96 15.39
C VAL A 809 16.28 -8.30 16.83
N THR A 810 16.28 -7.31 17.73
CA THR A 810 15.85 -7.42 19.12
C THR A 810 14.46 -6.84 19.33
N LEU A 811 13.78 -7.26 20.40
CA LEU A 811 12.55 -6.61 20.86
C LEU A 811 12.82 -5.18 21.35
N GLN A 812 13.97 -4.92 21.96
CA GLN A 812 14.38 -3.55 22.34
C GLN A 812 15.22 -2.94 21.21
N PRO A 813 14.62 -2.24 20.22
CA PRO A 813 15.40 -1.56 19.21
C PRO A 813 16.22 -0.47 19.90
N ASN A 814 17.54 -0.61 19.90
CA ASN A 814 18.41 0.52 20.18
C ASN A 814 18.39 1.42 18.94
N ALA A 815 18.31 2.74 19.15
CA ALA A 815 18.58 3.70 18.10
C ALA A 815 19.98 3.42 17.55
N MET A 816 20.07 2.78 16.38
CA MET A 816 21.33 2.70 15.68
C MET A 816 21.66 4.13 15.28
N LYS A 817 22.75 4.66 15.85
CA LYS A 817 23.28 5.93 15.40
C LYS A 817 23.64 5.77 13.92
N PRO A 818 23.23 6.71 13.04
CA PRO A 818 23.72 6.73 11.67
C PRO A 818 25.25 6.66 11.66
N ALA A 819 25.81 6.01 10.65
CA ALA A 819 27.24 6.09 10.44
C ALA A 819 27.61 7.56 10.16
N ALA A 820 28.82 7.98 10.56
CA ALA A 820 29.26 9.37 10.37
C ALA A 820 29.04 9.83 8.92
N TRP A 821 29.49 8.99 7.97
CA TRP A 821 29.36 9.23 6.53
C TRP A 821 27.96 9.55 6.02
N GLN A 822 26.91 9.07 6.70
CA GLN A 822 25.53 9.38 6.29
C GLN A 822 25.07 10.73 6.79
N GLN A 823 25.51 11.12 7.99
CA GLN A 823 25.25 12.48 8.47
C GLN A 823 25.92 13.48 7.54
N GLU A 824 27.15 13.19 7.10
CA GLU A 824 27.85 13.99 6.09
C GLU A 824 27.11 13.99 4.74
N LEU A 825 26.59 12.85 4.28
CA LEU A 825 25.81 12.76 3.03
C LEU A 825 24.50 13.55 3.10
N VAL A 826 23.73 13.43 4.18
CA VAL A 826 22.50 14.22 4.41
C VAL A 826 22.83 15.71 4.41
N GLN A 827 23.90 16.11 5.11
CA GLN A 827 24.34 17.49 5.15
C GLN A 827 24.70 18.00 3.74
N ALA A 828 25.42 17.20 2.95
CA ALA A 828 25.80 17.54 1.57
C ALA A 828 24.56 17.76 0.68
N LEU A 829 23.54 16.90 0.77
CA LEU A 829 22.32 17.01 -0.02
C LEU A 829 21.46 18.22 0.38
N SER A 830 21.46 18.58 1.66
CA SER A 830 20.64 19.70 2.18
C SER A 830 21.19 21.09 1.83
N GLN A 831 22.52 21.25 1.65
CA GLN A 831 23.18 22.56 1.53
C GLN A 831 23.53 22.95 0.08
N ARG A 832 22.57 22.81 -0.82
CA ARG A 832 22.75 23.14 -2.25
C ARG A 832 23.36 24.54 -2.43
N GLY A 833 24.46 24.63 -3.17
CA GLY A 833 25.08 25.90 -3.59
C GLY A 833 26.25 26.37 -2.74
N ASP A 834 26.50 25.79 -1.56
CA ASP A 834 27.74 26.06 -0.81
C ASP A 834 28.83 25.07 -1.24
N LEU A 835 29.52 25.43 -2.33
CA LEU A 835 30.63 24.63 -2.86
C LEU A 835 31.75 24.38 -1.84
N LYS A 836 31.90 25.24 -0.82
CA LYS A 836 32.91 25.03 0.23
C LYS A 836 32.50 23.91 1.17
N VAL A 837 31.22 23.83 1.53
CA VAL A 837 30.72 22.74 2.40
C VAL A 837 30.77 21.41 1.68
N LEU A 838 30.34 21.36 0.40
CA LEU A 838 30.46 20.14 -0.41
C LEU A 838 31.90 19.67 -0.58
N ALA A 839 32.87 20.60 -0.69
CA ALA A 839 34.28 20.25 -0.74
C ALA A 839 34.77 19.64 0.59
N VAL A 840 34.44 20.24 1.73
CA VAL A 840 34.85 19.73 3.05
C VAL A 840 34.25 18.35 3.34
N LEU A 841 32.95 18.16 3.04
CA LEU A 841 32.28 16.88 3.22
C LEU A 841 32.83 15.82 2.26
N GLY A 842 33.10 16.19 1.00
CA GLY A 842 33.74 15.30 0.02
C GLY A 842 35.12 14.83 0.47
N ASP A 843 35.96 15.74 0.96
CA ASP A 843 37.31 15.40 1.45
C ASP A 843 37.26 14.51 2.70
N ALA A 844 36.27 14.69 3.58
CA ALA A 844 36.04 13.84 4.74
C ALA A 844 35.66 12.41 4.34
N LEU A 845 34.68 12.28 3.43
CA LEU A 845 34.23 10.99 2.91
C LEU A 845 35.32 10.27 2.11
N ASP A 846 36.09 10.99 1.29
CA ASP A 846 37.22 10.42 0.54
C ASP A 846 38.31 9.90 1.50
N LEU A 847 38.60 10.62 2.59
CA LEU A 847 39.54 10.17 3.62
C LEU A 847 39.05 8.92 4.35
N GLU A 848 37.76 8.85 4.67
CA GLU A 848 37.15 7.70 5.35
C GLU A 848 37.10 6.49 4.41
N SER A 849 36.74 6.69 3.14
CA SER A 849 36.77 5.67 2.09
C SER A 849 38.18 5.09 1.90
N GLN A 850 39.24 5.92 2.00
CA GLN A 850 40.62 5.44 1.97
C GLN A 850 41.01 4.59 3.19
N ARG A 851 40.36 4.81 4.35
CA ARG A 851 40.58 3.99 5.55
C ARG A 851 39.86 2.65 5.46
N GLU A 852 38.71 2.62 4.81
CA GLU A 852 37.89 1.43 4.60
C GLU A 852 37.60 1.19 3.11
N PRO A 853 38.63 0.82 2.30
CA PRO A 853 38.52 0.74 0.84
C PRO A 853 37.54 -0.34 0.35
N ASP A 854 37.14 -1.26 1.23
CA ASP A 854 36.19 -2.33 0.92
C ASP A 854 34.73 -1.96 1.22
N ASP A 855 34.45 -0.85 1.93
CA ASP A 855 33.07 -0.40 2.20
C ASP A 855 32.47 0.27 0.96
N GLN A 856 31.73 -0.53 0.19
CA GLN A 856 31.07 -0.06 -1.03
C GLN A 856 30.01 1.02 -0.77
N ARG A 857 29.39 1.07 0.42
CA ARG A 857 28.38 2.11 0.73
C ARG A 857 29.06 3.46 0.94
N LEU A 858 30.16 3.46 1.68
CA LEU A 858 30.99 4.65 1.89
C LEU A 858 31.61 5.15 0.59
N ALA A 859 32.13 4.23 -0.24
CA ALA A 859 32.64 4.57 -1.56
C ALA A 859 31.56 5.19 -2.46
N CYS A 860 30.35 4.61 -2.48
CA CYS A 860 29.21 5.19 -3.19
C CYS A 860 28.86 6.60 -2.69
N ALA A 861 28.80 6.81 -1.38
CA ALA A 861 28.51 8.12 -0.79
C ALA A 861 29.56 9.18 -1.18
N ALA A 862 30.85 8.81 -1.17
CA ALA A 862 31.94 9.67 -1.60
C ALA A 862 31.81 10.05 -3.09
N GLU A 863 31.48 9.08 -3.97
CA GLU A 863 31.22 9.33 -5.39
C GLU A 863 30.03 10.28 -5.60
N ILE A 864 28.91 10.09 -4.88
CA ILE A 864 27.73 10.96 -4.95
C ILE A 864 28.11 12.41 -4.61
N VAL A 865 28.79 12.64 -3.49
CA VAL A 865 29.20 13.99 -3.08
C VAL A 865 30.18 14.60 -4.08
N ARG A 866 31.09 13.79 -4.64
CA ARG A 866 32.04 14.25 -5.66
C ARG A 866 31.34 14.69 -6.95
N THR A 867 30.34 13.94 -7.38
CA THR A 867 29.54 14.29 -8.56
C THR A 867 28.72 15.55 -8.32
N LEU A 868 28.08 15.67 -7.15
CA LEU A 868 27.33 16.89 -6.79
C LEU A 868 28.20 18.14 -6.69
N ARG A 869 29.46 18.00 -6.25
CA ARG A 869 30.45 19.09 -6.20
C ARG A 869 30.78 19.65 -7.58
N HIS A 870 30.78 18.80 -8.61
CA HIS A 870 31.23 19.13 -9.97
C HIS A 870 30.09 19.26 -10.98
N ALA A 871 28.85 19.03 -10.56
CA ALA A 871 27.68 19.16 -11.42
C ALA A 871 27.45 20.64 -11.76
N ASP A 872 27.85 21.06 -12.97
CA ASP A 872 27.38 22.31 -13.58
C ASP A 872 25.88 22.14 -13.82
N SER A 873 25.06 22.72 -12.94
CA SER A 873 23.62 22.64 -13.05
C SER A 873 23.18 23.43 -14.28
N GLY A 874 22.99 22.72 -15.40
CA GLY A 874 22.40 23.24 -16.63
C GLY A 874 20.95 23.72 -16.38
N SER A 875 19.96 23.07 -16.99
CA SER A 875 18.57 23.37 -16.65
C SER A 875 18.18 22.80 -15.27
N PRO A 876 17.19 23.38 -14.57
CA PRO A 876 16.62 22.77 -13.36
C PRO A 876 16.17 21.32 -13.56
N GLN A 877 15.73 20.98 -14.77
CA GLN A 877 15.28 19.65 -15.15
C GLN A 877 16.45 18.65 -15.20
N ASP A 878 17.59 19.01 -15.79
CA ASP A 878 18.78 18.14 -15.83
C ASP A 878 19.28 17.81 -14.40
N TYR A 879 19.21 18.78 -13.50
CA TYR A 879 19.59 18.59 -12.12
C TYR A 879 18.58 17.73 -11.34
N ALA A 880 17.28 17.86 -11.62
CA ALA A 880 16.25 16.99 -11.05
C ALA A 880 16.44 15.53 -11.50
N MET A 881 16.83 15.29 -12.76
CA MET A 881 17.17 13.95 -13.26
C MET A 881 18.40 13.36 -12.56
N LEU A 882 19.44 14.17 -12.34
CA LEU A 882 20.61 13.76 -11.55
C LEU A 882 20.22 13.37 -10.12
N LEU A 883 19.39 14.20 -9.46
CA LEU A 883 18.93 13.94 -8.09
C LEU A 883 18.01 12.72 -8.01
N ALA A 884 17.22 12.44 -9.05
CA ALA A 884 16.41 11.23 -9.12
C ALA A 884 17.28 9.98 -9.03
N GLU A 885 18.41 9.95 -9.76
CA GLU A 885 19.36 8.84 -9.69
C GLU A 885 20.11 8.79 -8.34
N VAL A 886 20.49 9.95 -7.79
CA VAL A 886 21.06 10.01 -6.43
C VAL A 886 20.08 9.46 -5.38
N CYS A 887 18.79 9.77 -5.50
CA CYS A 887 17.74 9.24 -4.64
C CYS A 887 17.69 7.70 -4.69
N ARG A 888 17.71 7.11 -5.89
CA ARG A 888 17.78 5.64 -6.07
C ARG A 888 19.01 5.04 -5.40
N LEU A 889 20.18 5.61 -5.64
CA LEU A 889 21.44 5.13 -5.05
C LEU A 889 21.42 5.21 -3.52
N CYS A 890 20.89 6.31 -2.95
CA CYS A 890 20.76 6.48 -1.49
C CYS A 890 19.87 5.39 -0.86
N LEU A 891 18.76 5.04 -1.50
CA LEU A 891 17.89 3.94 -1.03
C LEU A 891 18.65 2.60 -1.05
N ARG A 892 19.42 2.33 -2.11
CA ARG A 892 20.19 1.07 -2.23
C ARG A 892 21.32 0.91 -1.21
N ILE A 893 21.88 2.01 -0.71
CA ILE A 893 22.89 1.99 0.37
C ILE A 893 22.28 2.15 1.77
N GLN A 894 20.95 2.03 1.90
CA GLN A 894 20.20 2.20 3.15
C GLN A 894 20.39 3.56 3.82
N ALA A 895 20.49 4.63 3.02
CA ALA A 895 20.50 6.03 3.46
C ALA A 895 19.14 6.69 3.16
N ALA A 896 18.09 6.23 3.85
CA ALA A 896 16.70 6.68 3.62
C ALA A 896 16.49 8.18 3.93
N ASP A 897 17.24 8.72 4.90
CA ASP A 897 17.32 10.14 5.21
C ASP A 897 17.89 10.95 4.06
N ALA A 898 19.02 10.51 3.48
CA ALA A 898 19.60 11.13 2.29
C ALA A 898 18.63 11.07 1.09
N ALA A 899 17.98 9.94 0.87
CA ALA A 899 16.97 9.78 -0.18
C ALA A 899 15.78 10.72 -0.01
N ALA A 900 15.27 10.89 1.22
CA ALA A 900 14.19 11.82 1.53
C ALA A 900 14.59 13.27 1.21
N ILE A 901 15.80 13.72 1.56
CA ILE A 901 16.28 15.06 1.18
C ILE A 901 16.37 15.23 -0.33
N ALA A 902 16.89 14.22 -1.05
CA ALA A 902 16.95 14.26 -2.51
C ALA A 902 15.54 14.39 -3.12
N ALA A 903 14.57 13.62 -2.62
CA ALA A 903 13.19 13.67 -3.07
C ALA A 903 12.50 15.02 -2.80
N TYR A 904 12.76 15.63 -1.64
CA TYR A 904 12.29 16.97 -1.34
C TYR A 904 12.86 18.00 -2.31
N ALA A 905 14.17 17.95 -2.58
CA ALA A 905 14.82 18.85 -3.54
C ALA A 905 14.26 18.68 -4.96
N ILE A 906 13.95 17.44 -5.37
CA ILE A 906 13.29 17.16 -6.66
C ILE A 906 11.89 17.79 -6.70
N SER A 907 11.10 17.63 -5.64
CA SER A 907 9.77 18.27 -5.55
C SER A 907 9.89 19.79 -5.68
N GLU A 908 10.84 20.44 -5.01
CA GLU A 908 11.09 21.88 -5.15
C GLU A 908 11.46 22.29 -6.58
N LEU A 909 12.28 21.49 -7.27
CA LEU A 909 12.65 21.74 -8.66
C LEU A 909 11.49 21.55 -9.66
N ALA A 910 10.50 20.74 -9.31
CA ALA A 910 9.32 20.48 -10.13
C ALA A 910 8.27 21.61 -10.05
N GLN A 911 8.45 22.62 -9.19
CA GLN A 911 7.51 23.75 -9.08
C GLN A 911 7.34 24.45 -10.43
N GLY A 912 6.09 24.54 -10.91
CA GLY A 912 5.76 25.21 -12.17
C GLY A 912 5.84 24.31 -13.40
N ALA A 913 6.06 23.00 -13.22
CA ALA A 913 5.85 21.99 -14.26
C ALA A 913 4.34 21.77 -14.51
N ASP A 914 4.00 20.78 -15.34
CA ASP A 914 2.62 20.33 -15.46
C ASP A 914 2.09 19.89 -14.08
N ARG A 915 0.88 20.35 -13.75
CA ARG A 915 0.27 20.18 -12.44
C ARG A 915 0.14 18.71 -12.01
N LEU A 916 -0.13 17.81 -12.96
CA LEU A 916 -0.24 16.37 -12.68
C LEU A 916 1.12 15.77 -12.39
N VAL A 917 2.15 16.15 -13.15
CA VAL A 917 3.54 15.72 -12.94
C VAL A 917 4.05 16.19 -11.58
N GLU A 918 3.82 17.46 -11.24
CA GLU A 918 4.21 18.01 -9.94
C GLU A 918 3.51 17.29 -8.78
N LEU A 919 2.24 16.95 -8.95
CA LEU A 919 1.47 16.20 -7.95
C LEU A 919 2.04 14.80 -7.73
N LEU A 920 2.36 14.07 -8.81
CA LEU A 920 2.93 12.73 -8.74
C LEU A 920 4.29 12.73 -8.05
N ILE A 921 5.18 13.67 -8.41
CA ILE A 921 6.49 13.84 -7.76
C ILE A 921 6.32 14.15 -6.27
N THR A 922 5.41 15.06 -5.92
CA THR A 922 5.17 15.45 -4.53
C THR A 922 4.62 14.29 -3.70
N GLN A 923 3.69 13.50 -4.26
CA GLN A 923 3.18 12.28 -3.62
C GLN A 923 4.27 11.23 -3.43
N GLY A 924 5.14 11.08 -4.43
CA GLY A 924 6.32 10.23 -4.35
C GLY A 924 7.27 10.61 -3.22
N ALA A 925 7.58 11.91 -3.11
CA ALA A 925 8.40 12.44 -2.02
C ALA A 925 7.77 12.18 -0.65
N ILE A 926 6.45 12.40 -0.49
CA ILE A 926 5.72 12.08 0.77
C ILE A 926 5.98 10.62 1.18
N GLY A 927 5.94 9.68 0.24
CA GLY A 927 6.22 8.26 0.51
C GLY A 927 7.58 8.00 1.16
N LEU A 928 8.63 8.72 0.74
CA LEU A 928 9.99 8.56 1.26
C LEU A 928 10.24 9.26 2.61
N PHE A 929 9.42 10.24 2.99
CA PHE A 929 9.54 10.92 4.29
C PHE A 929 8.98 10.11 5.46
N ARG A 930 8.08 9.16 5.18
CA ARG A 930 7.43 8.28 6.17
C ARG A 930 8.37 7.57 7.14
N PRO A 931 9.47 6.93 6.68
CA PRO A 931 10.40 6.27 7.60
C PRO A 931 11.19 7.25 8.48
N VAL A 932 11.39 8.50 8.06
CA VAL A 932 12.31 9.45 8.69
C VAL A 932 11.64 10.57 9.48
N GLU A 933 10.35 10.81 9.30
CA GLU A 933 9.60 11.90 9.93
C GLU A 933 9.66 11.92 11.47
N ALA A 934 9.79 10.74 12.10
CA ALA A 934 9.83 10.60 13.55
C ALA A 934 11.24 10.73 14.14
N MET A 935 12.25 10.93 13.30
CA MET A 935 13.64 11.05 13.78
C MET A 935 13.88 12.39 14.48
N ASN A 936 13.27 13.49 14.00
CA ASN A 936 13.32 14.80 14.65
C ASN A 936 12.16 15.72 14.18
N PRO A 937 11.89 16.85 14.87
CA PRO A 937 10.82 17.78 14.50
C PRO A 937 10.96 18.42 13.11
N GLY A 938 12.19 18.59 12.59
CA GLY A 938 12.44 19.17 11.28
C GLY A 938 11.90 18.32 10.13
N TRP A 939 12.00 17.00 10.23
CA TRP A 939 11.44 16.09 9.21
C TRP A 939 9.91 16.14 9.17
N SER A 940 9.27 16.24 10.33
CA SER A 940 7.82 16.40 10.43
C SER A 940 7.34 17.68 9.73
N GLU A 941 8.09 18.77 9.84
CA GLU A 941 7.74 20.03 9.18
C GLU A 941 7.84 19.96 7.66
N LEU A 942 8.93 19.39 7.13
CA LEU A 942 9.07 19.16 5.67
C LEU A 942 7.95 18.25 5.12
N THR A 943 7.53 17.28 5.92
CA THR A 943 6.44 16.36 5.57
C THR A 943 5.10 17.09 5.48
N ASN A 944 4.80 17.99 6.44
CA ASN A 944 3.62 18.83 6.41
C ASN A 944 3.58 19.71 5.15
N GLN A 945 4.72 20.30 4.78
CA GLN A 945 4.84 21.14 3.58
C GLN A 945 4.52 20.36 2.30
N LEU A 946 5.06 19.14 2.16
CA LEU A 946 4.75 18.26 1.03
C LEU A 946 3.26 17.88 0.98
N LEU A 947 2.64 17.53 2.12
CA LEU A 947 1.22 17.19 2.20
C LEU A 947 0.35 18.38 1.74
N ILE A 948 0.59 19.57 2.28
CA ILE A 948 -0.13 20.80 1.89
C ILE A 948 -0.02 21.01 0.38
N ARG A 949 1.20 20.93 -0.15
CA ARG A 949 1.47 21.14 -1.57
C ARG A 949 0.73 20.14 -2.45
N ALA A 950 0.76 18.85 -2.11
CA ALA A 950 0.02 17.83 -2.85
C ALA A 950 -1.49 18.12 -2.88
N GLU A 951 -2.07 18.61 -1.79
CA GLU A 951 -3.49 18.92 -1.74
C GLU A 951 -3.85 20.21 -2.50
N GLN A 952 -2.98 21.22 -2.47
CA GLN A 952 -3.12 22.41 -3.31
C GLN A 952 -3.10 22.00 -4.80
N LEU A 953 -2.17 21.13 -5.19
CA LEU A 953 -2.08 20.57 -6.53
C LEU A 953 -3.28 19.68 -6.90
N ARG A 954 -3.90 18.95 -5.97
CA ARG A 954 -5.15 18.21 -6.25
C ARG A 954 -6.34 19.13 -6.51
N ARG A 955 -6.41 20.27 -5.83
CA ARG A 955 -7.55 21.21 -5.93
C ARG A 955 -7.42 22.23 -7.07
N GLY A 956 -6.20 22.66 -7.41
CA GLY A 956 -5.96 23.63 -8.48
C GLY A 956 -6.59 24.99 -8.19
N ASP A 957 -7.31 25.55 -9.15
CA ASP A 957 -8.00 26.85 -9.01
C ASP A 957 -9.06 26.87 -7.88
N ARG A 958 -9.44 25.71 -7.35
CA ARG A 958 -10.33 25.57 -6.18
C ARG A 958 -9.56 25.50 -4.85
N ALA A 959 -8.26 25.80 -4.85
CA ALA A 959 -7.45 25.87 -3.63
C ALA A 959 -8.07 26.85 -2.62
N PHE A 960 -7.87 26.56 -1.34
CA PHE A 960 -8.43 27.36 -0.25
C PHE A 960 -7.94 28.82 -0.35
N SER A 961 -8.84 29.72 -0.75
CA SER A 961 -8.60 31.17 -0.66
C SER A 961 -9.33 31.72 0.55
N VAL A 962 -8.58 32.33 1.48
CA VAL A 962 -9.16 33.03 2.62
C VAL A 962 -9.71 34.38 2.13
N ASN A 963 -11.01 34.40 1.84
CA ASN A 963 -11.72 35.62 1.47
C ASN A 963 -12.18 36.37 2.73
N VAL A 964 -11.41 37.39 3.13
CA VAL A 964 -11.80 38.32 4.19
C VAL A 964 -12.70 39.39 3.59
N ARG A 965 -13.99 39.41 3.95
CA ARG A 965 -14.90 40.54 3.67
C ARG A 965 -14.84 41.52 4.82
N ALA A 966 -14.39 42.74 4.54
CA ALA A 966 -14.29 43.82 5.52
C ALA A 966 -15.58 44.65 5.58
N PRO A 967 -16.00 45.15 6.75
CA PRO A 967 -16.93 46.26 6.86
C PRO A 967 -16.36 47.50 6.13
N GLU A 968 -17.24 48.36 5.62
CA GLU A 968 -16.84 49.62 4.99
C GLU A 968 -16.01 50.47 5.99
N GLY A 969 -14.77 50.81 5.62
CA GLY A 969 -13.87 51.66 6.42
C GLY A 969 -12.64 50.98 7.05
N THR A 970 -12.41 49.69 6.81
CA THR A 970 -11.25 48.95 7.38
C THR A 970 -9.96 49.19 6.57
N HIS A 971 -8.81 49.40 7.22
CA HIS A 971 -7.51 49.67 6.55
C HIS A 971 -6.92 48.42 5.87
N ASN A 972 -6.24 48.59 4.72
CA ASN A 972 -5.67 47.51 3.90
C ASN A 972 -4.54 46.70 4.57
N ALA A 973 -3.76 47.31 5.47
CA ALA A 973 -2.64 46.64 6.13
C ALA A 973 -3.13 45.56 7.11
N ASP A 974 -4.14 45.89 7.93
CA ASP A 974 -4.77 44.94 8.85
C ASP A 974 -5.43 43.78 8.10
N LEU A 975 -5.96 44.04 6.89
CA LEU A 975 -6.56 43.02 6.03
C LEU A 975 -5.53 42.05 5.44
N ASP A 976 -4.34 42.52 5.08
CA ASP A 976 -3.28 41.67 4.54
C ASP A 976 -2.63 40.81 5.64
N GLU A 977 -2.46 41.36 6.85
CA GLU A 977 -1.98 40.60 8.01
C GLU A 977 -3.01 39.55 8.43
N THR A 978 -4.29 39.91 8.53
CA THR A 978 -5.40 38.97 8.80
C THR A 978 -5.47 37.87 7.72
N ARG A 979 -5.25 38.22 6.45
CA ARG A 979 -5.24 37.24 5.34
C ARG A 979 -4.04 36.29 5.47
N ARG A 980 -2.84 36.77 5.79
CA ARG A 980 -1.64 35.92 5.98
C ARG A 980 -1.80 34.98 7.18
N ILE A 981 -2.27 35.50 8.32
CA ILE A 981 -2.53 34.70 9.52
C ILE A 981 -3.61 33.64 9.20
N GLY A 982 -4.72 34.05 8.58
CA GLY A 982 -5.78 33.12 8.18
C GLY A 982 -5.32 32.05 7.18
N GLN A 983 -4.40 32.39 6.27
CA GLN A 983 -3.85 31.45 5.31
C GLN A 983 -2.88 30.46 5.96
N SER A 984 -1.95 30.93 6.79
CA SER A 984 -1.06 30.08 7.58
C SER A 984 -1.85 29.12 8.48
N ILE A 985 -2.90 29.61 9.14
CA ILE A 985 -3.81 28.79 9.95
C ILE A 985 -4.48 27.70 9.10
N THR A 986 -4.92 28.06 7.90
CA THR A 986 -5.60 27.13 6.99
C THR A 986 -4.64 26.05 6.49
N GLU A 987 -3.40 26.41 6.16
CA GLU A 987 -2.35 25.50 5.69
C GLU A 987 -1.89 24.54 6.78
N THR A 988 -1.59 25.02 7.99
CA THR A 988 -1.20 24.14 9.11
C THR A 988 -2.33 23.17 9.48
N LYS A 989 -3.58 23.65 9.48
CA LYS A 989 -4.74 22.77 9.76
C LYS A 989 -4.97 21.76 8.65
N LEU A 990 -4.77 22.15 7.39
CA LEU A 990 -4.81 21.25 6.25
C LEU A 990 -3.74 20.16 6.38
N ALA A 991 -2.52 20.52 6.80
CA ALA A 991 -1.45 19.54 7.04
C ALA A 991 -1.85 18.49 8.07
N ILE A 992 -2.48 18.88 9.19
CA ILE A 992 -2.94 17.96 10.24
C ILE A 992 -4.04 17.04 9.73
N ASP A 993 -5.04 17.59 9.02
CA ASP A 993 -6.15 16.81 8.46
C ASP A 993 -5.63 15.81 7.41
N LEU A 994 -4.70 16.24 6.54
CA LEU A 994 -4.04 15.37 5.55
C LEU A 994 -3.16 14.32 6.21
N ARG A 995 -2.44 14.67 7.28
CA ARG A 995 -1.60 13.73 8.02
C ARG A 995 -2.42 12.66 8.73
N SER A 996 -3.59 13.04 9.26
CA SER A 996 -4.55 12.08 9.79
C SER A 996 -5.02 11.10 8.71
N ALA A 997 -5.44 11.63 7.55
CA ALA A 997 -5.82 10.80 6.39
C ALA A 997 -4.67 9.88 5.94
N TRP A 998 -3.44 10.39 5.98
CA TRP A 998 -2.24 9.69 5.55
C TRP A 998 -1.87 8.50 6.44
N TYR A 999 -2.37 8.41 7.66
CA TYR A 999 -2.27 7.21 8.51
C TYR A 999 -3.57 6.39 8.56
N GLY A 1000 -4.47 6.60 7.60
CA GLY A 1000 -5.74 5.87 7.53
C GLY A 1000 -6.72 6.24 8.65
N LEU A 1001 -6.49 7.35 9.38
CA LEU A 1001 -7.51 7.92 10.23
C LEU A 1001 -8.50 8.66 9.36
N THR A 1002 -9.80 8.44 9.55
CA THR A 1002 -10.82 9.24 8.87
C THR A 1002 -10.72 10.67 9.43
N PRO A 1003 -10.27 11.67 8.64
CA PRO A 1003 -10.35 13.04 9.10
C PRO A 1003 -11.82 13.33 9.31
N ALA A 1004 -12.17 13.92 10.44
CA ALA A 1004 -13.49 14.49 10.63
C ALA A 1004 -13.81 15.40 9.43
N PRO A 1005 -14.74 15.04 8.52
CA PRO A 1005 -15.00 15.86 7.35
C PRO A 1005 -15.44 17.23 7.84
N ARG A 1006 -14.80 18.29 7.32
CA ARG A 1006 -15.33 19.63 7.56
C ARG A 1006 -16.59 19.74 6.73
N PRO A 1007 -17.77 19.87 7.35
CA PRO A 1007 -18.93 20.22 6.56
C PRO A 1007 -18.65 21.56 5.89
N SER A 1008 -19.07 21.70 4.64
CA SER A 1008 -19.21 23.02 4.05
C SER A 1008 -20.05 23.87 4.99
N GLU A 1009 -19.63 25.09 5.32
CA GLU A 1009 -20.34 25.99 6.25
C GLU A 1009 -21.70 26.40 5.67
N THR A 1010 -22.69 25.52 5.75
CA THR A 1010 -24.05 25.71 5.23
C THR A 1010 -25.05 25.97 6.33
N SER A 1011 -24.71 25.61 7.57
CA SER A 1011 -25.51 25.78 8.76
C SER A 1011 -24.71 26.37 9.93
N ALA A 1012 -25.41 26.79 10.98
CA ALA A 1012 -24.80 27.23 12.24
C ALA A 1012 -23.98 26.12 12.90
N GLU A 1013 -24.44 24.87 12.80
CA GLU A 1013 -23.76 23.70 13.35
C GLU A 1013 -22.41 23.49 12.67
N ASP A 1014 -22.36 23.63 11.34
CA ASP A 1014 -21.12 23.54 10.54
C ASP A 1014 -20.11 24.62 10.92
N ILE A 1015 -20.59 25.85 11.16
CA ILE A 1015 -19.74 26.99 11.54
C ILE A 1015 -19.15 26.78 12.93
N LEU A 1016 -19.96 26.35 13.91
CA LEU A 1016 -19.51 26.08 15.27
C LEU A 1016 -18.59 24.87 15.35
N TRP A 1017 -18.88 23.82 14.57
CA TRP A 1017 -17.98 22.69 14.36
C TRP A 1017 -16.61 23.15 13.90
N ASN A 1018 -16.57 23.96 12.84
CA ASN A 1018 -15.32 24.45 12.27
C ASN A 1018 -14.57 25.38 13.23
N ALA A 1019 -15.29 26.14 14.07
CA ALA A 1019 -14.74 27.01 15.10
C ALA A 1019 -14.10 26.23 16.27
N VAL A 1020 -14.75 25.19 16.78
CA VAL A 1020 -14.18 24.29 17.79
C VAL A 1020 -12.91 23.63 17.27
N MET A 1021 -12.93 23.22 16.00
CA MET A 1021 -11.78 22.63 15.31
C MET A 1021 -10.61 23.58 15.04
N ALA A 1022 -10.74 24.89 15.29
CA ALA A 1022 -9.76 25.89 14.86
C ALA A 1022 -8.47 25.96 15.70
N SER A 1023 -8.46 25.44 16.94
CA SER A 1023 -7.26 25.35 17.80
C SER A 1023 -6.06 24.66 17.18
N ARG A 1024 -6.29 23.78 16.20
CA ARG A 1024 -5.27 22.91 15.59
C ARG A 1024 -4.12 23.64 14.89
N ALA A 1025 -4.26 24.91 14.54
CA ALA A 1025 -3.42 25.53 13.52
C ALA A 1025 -2.17 26.30 14.03
N LYS A 1026 -2.20 26.66 15.31
CA LYS A 1026 -1.14 27.21 16.16
C LYS A 1026 -1.92 27.60 17.40
N SER A 1027 -1.33 27.40 18.56
CA SER A 1027 -1.81 28.00 19.80
C SER A 1027 -2.16 29.47 19.49
N PHE A 1028 -3.45 29.82 19.58
CA PHE A 1028 -3.84 31.23 19.75
C PHE A 1028 -3.26 31.63 21.12
N GLU A 1029 -1.93 31.78 21.20
CA GLU A 1029 -1.19 32.05 22.45
C GLU A 1029 -1.61 33.41 22.98
N ASP A 1030 -1.89 34.33 22.06
CA ASP A 1030 -2.34 35.66 22.40
C ASP A 1030 -3.86 35.81 22.26
N MET A 1031 -4.41 36.51 23.25
CA MET A 1031 -5.84 36.83 23.32
C MET A 1031 -6.35 37.69 22.14
N PRO A 1032 -5.55 38.60 21.51
CA PRO A 1032 -5.95 39.34 20.32
C PRO A 1032 -6.34 38.46 19.12
N GLU A 1033 -5.58 37.40 18.81
CA GLU A 1033 -5.94 36.54 17.68
C GLU A 1033 -7.21 35.73 18.00
N THR A 1034 -7.39 35.35 19.26
CA THR A 1034 -8.59 34.63 19.72
C THR A 1034 -9.85 35.47 19.51
N ILE A 1035 -9.84 36.75 19.93
CA ILE A 1035 -11.00 37.63 19.75
C ILE A 1035 -11.23 37.98 18.28
N ALA A 1036 -10.17 38.15 17.49
CA ALA A 1036 -10.29 38.38 16.04
C ALA A 1036 -10.97 37.18 15.34
N TYR A 1037 -10.57 35.96 15.70
CA TYR A 1037 -11.20 34.74 15.19
C TYR A 1037 -12.66 34.61 15.65
N ALA A 1038 -12.95 34.86 16.92
CA ALA A 1038 -14.31 34.80 17.47
C ALA A 1038 -15.26 35.81 16.78
N ARG A 1039 -14.78 37.02 16.48
CA ARG A 1039 -15.53 38.02 15.69
C ARG A 1039 -15.83 37.51 14.27
N HIS A 1040 -14.87 36.84 13.65
CA HIS A 1040 -15.08 36.23 12.33
C HIS A 1040 -16.15 35.13 12.36
N VAL A 1041 -16.12 34.25 13.37
CA VAL A 1041 -17.13 33.20 13.56
C VAL A 1041 -18.52 33.81 13.82
N ALA A 1042 -18.62 34.83 14.67
CA ALA A 1042 -19.89 35.51 14.94
C ALA A 1042 -20.48 36.18 13.68
N ALA A 1043 -19.63 36.80 12.85
CA ALA A 1043 -20.06 37.38 11.58
C ALA A 1043 -20.59 36.31 10.59
N LYS A 1044 -19.97 35.13 10.55
CA LYS A 1044 -20.46 33.99 9.76
C LYS A 1044 -21.84 33.50 10.23
N LEU A 1045 -22.02 33.38 11.55
CA LEU A 1045 -23.32 32.99 12.14
C LEU A 1045 -24.43 34.00 11.82
N ALA A 1046 -24.11 35.29 11.77
CA ALA A 1046 -25.06 36.31 11.31
C ALA A 1046 -25.34 36.19 9.80
N GLY A 1047 -24.31 35.92 9.00
CA GLY A 1047 -24.43 35.70 7.56
C GLY A 1047 -25.33 34.51 7.18
N CYS A 1048 -25.40 33.47 8.00
CA CYS A 1048 -26.32 32.33 7.81
C CYS A 1048 -27.67 32.47 8.54
N SER A 1049 -28.01 33.67 9.03
CA SER A 1049 -29.24 33.96 9.78
C SER A 1049 -29.43 33.17 11.09
N ALA A 1050 -28.36 32.58 11.63
CA ALA A 1050 -28.36 31.90 12.92
C ALA A 1050 -28.22 32.86 14.11
N LEU A 1051 -27.76 34.09 13.85
CA LEU A 1051 -27.56 35.13 14.86
C LEU A 1051 -28.10 36.48 14.34
N PRO A 1052 -28.91 37.23 15.13
CA PRO A 1052 -29.32 38.59 14.77
C PRO A 1052 -28.11 39.54 14.71
N PRO A 1053 -28.08 40.53 13.79
CA PRO A 1053 -26.98 41.48 13.67
C PRO A 1053 -26.68 42.22 14.98
N GLU A 1054 -27.71 42.56 15.78
CA GLU A 1054 -27.54 43.24 17.06
C GLU A 1054 -26.82 42.40 18.14
N ARG A 1055 -26.68 41.07 17.94
CA ARG A 1055 -26.04 40.17 18.91
C ARG A 1055 -24.64 39.71 18.52
N VAL A 1056 -24.11 40.19 17.39
CA VAL A 1056 -22.78 39.78 16.86
C VAL A 1056 -21.66 40.04 17.87
N HIS A 1057 -21.67 41.21 18.53
CA HIS A 1057 -20.63 41.55 19.51
C HIS A 1057 -20.68 40.64 20.75
N LEU A 1058 -21.86 40.46 21.34
CA LEU A 1058 -22.05 39.55 22.49
C LEU A 1058 -21.66 38.11 22.17
N ALA A 1059 -21.97 37.65 20.95
CA ALA A 1059 -21.58 36.32 20.49
C ALA A 1059 -20.06 36.21 20.29
N ALA A 1060 -19.40 37.24 19.79
CA ALA A 1060 -17.94 37.26 19.68
C ALA A 1060 -17.26 37.17 21.05
N THR A 1061 -17.74 37.93 22.05
CA THR A 1061 -17.23 37.85 23.44
C THR A 1061 -17.47 36.45 24.03
N MET A 1062 -18.69 35.92 23.94
CA MET A 1062 -19.02 34.57 24.42
C MET A 1062 -18.13 33.50 23.77
N LEU A 1063 -17.99 33.54 22.44
CA LEU A 1063 -17.17 32.60 21.69
C LEU A 1063 -15.69 32.75 22.04
N ALA A 1064 -15.17 33.97 22.24
CA ALA A 1064 -13.78 34.17 22.64
C ALA A 1064 -13.46 33.50 23.98
N GLY A 1065 -14.33 33.63 24.97
CA GLY A 1065 -14.16 32.98 26.28
C GLY A 1065 -14.29 31.46 26.20
N LEU A 1066 -15.35 30.97 25.54
CA LEU A 1066 -15.64 29.54 25.45
C LEU A 1066 -14.61 28.80 24.58
N LEU A 1067 -14.27 29.34 23.41
CA LEU A 1067 -13.29 28.73 22.51
C LEU A 1067 -11.90 28.76 23.12
N LYS A 1068 -11.45 29.89 23.72
CA LYS A 1068 -10.15 29.94 24.40
C LYS A 1068 -10.05 28.90 25.51
N TRP A 1069 -11.09 28.76 26.32
CA TRP A 1069 -11.15 27.72 27.36
C TRP A 1069 -11.03 26.31 26.80
N MET A 1070 -11.83 25.98 25.77
CA MET A 1070 -11.78 24.66 25.13
C MET A 1070 -10.40 24.41 24.52
N TRP A 1071 -9.84 25.39 23.81
CA TRP A 1071 -8.53 25.27 23.17
C TRP A 1071 -7.40 25.11 24.17
N ASP A 1072 -7.43 25.83 25.29
CA ASP A 1072 -6.42 25.71 26.36
C ASP A 1072 -6.48 24.34 27.07
N SER A 1073 -7.66 23.70 27.08
CA SER A 1073 -7.85 22.34 27.62
C SER A 1073 -7.49 21.23 26.63
N GLN A 1074 -7.43 21.53 25.32
CA GLN A 1074 -7.11 20.59 24.25
C GLN A 1074 -5.59 20.43 24.10
N ASN A 1075 -4.95 19.76 25.06
CA ASN A 1075 -3.50 19.53 25.03
C ASN A 1075 -3.08 18.38 24.08
N LEU A 1076 -3.82 18.18 22.98
CA LEU A 1076 -3.75 17.01 22.12
C LEU A 1076 -3.54 17.42 20.66
N VAL A 1077 -2.62 16.73 19.98
CA VAL A 1077 -2.32 16.84 18.54
C VAL A 1077 -3.53 16.54 17.67
N ALA A 1078 -4.46 15.75 18.21
CA ALA A 1078 -5.67 15.35 17.56
C ALA A 1078 -6.77 15.15 18.62
N VAL A 1079 -7.96 15.63 18.26
CA VAL A 1079 -9.17 15.53 19.07
C VAL A 1079 -10.10 14.56 18.34
N GLU A 1080 -10.58 13.52 19.04
CA GLU A 1080 -11.49 12.51 18.48
C GLU A 1080 -12.73 13.17 17.85
N LYS A 1081 -13.30 12.54 16.81
CA LYS A 1081 -14.49 13.06 16.12
C LYS A 1081 -15.64 13.27 17.11
N GLU A 1082 -15.80 12.33 18.02
CA GLU A 1082 -16.81 12.29 19.08
C GLU A 1082 -16.59 13.42 20.11
N MET A 1083 -15.34 13.75 20.41
CA MET A 1083 -14.96 14.87 21.27
C MET A 1083 -15.24 16.21 20.58
N ILE A 1084 -14.99 16.33 19.27
CA ILE A 1084 -15.35 17.51 18.47
C ILE A 1084 -16.86 17.67 18.37
N GLU A 1085 -17.59 16.58 18.08
CA GLU A 1085 -19.06 16.54 18.10
C GLU A 1085 -19.59 17.06 19.44
N SER A 1086 -18.99 16.59 20.53
CA SER A 1086 -19.40 16.97 21.88
C SER A 1086 -19.10 18.44 22.20
N GLN A 1087 -17.91 18.95 21.83
CA GLN A 1087 -17.53 20.34 22.05
C GLN A 1087 -18.30 21.31 21.13
N ALA A 1088 -18.54 20.93 19.87
CA ALA A 1088 -19.40 21.67 18.96
C ALA A 1088 -20.83 21.72 19.53
N ARG A 1089 -21.29 20.64 20.15
CA ARG A 1089 -22.58 20.63 20.85
C ARG A 1089 -22.59 21.55 22.07
N VAL A 1090 -21.51 21.64 22.83
CA VAL A 1090 -21.36 22.64 23.92
C VAL A 1090 -21.45 24.06 23.37
N ALA A 1091 -20.77 24.35 22.26
CA ALA A 1091 -20.86 25.67 21.60
C ALA A 1091 -22.27 25.99 21.08
N GLN A 1092 -23.00 24.97 20.57
CA GLN A 1092 -24.41 25.11 20.19
C GLN A 1092 -25.30 25.42 21.40
N LEU A 1093 -25.08 24.76 22.54
CA LEU A 1093 -25.80 25.04 23.79
C LEU A 1093 -25.54 26.47 24.28
N ALA A 1094 -24.30 26.94 24.18
CA ALA A 1094 -23.93 28.32 24.50
C ALA A 1094 -24.64 29.32 23.57
N LEU A 1095 -24.62 29.09 22.25
CA LEU A 1095 -25.32 29.94 21.28
C LEU A 1095 -26.84 29.96 21.53
N ALA A 1096 -27.45 28.81 21.82
CA ALA A 1096 -28.87 28.73 22.16
C ALA A 1096 -29.19 29.49 23.46
N SER A 1097 -28.30 29.43 24.45
CA SER A 1097 -28.44 30.19 25.68
C SER A 1097 -28.32 31.69 25.42
N LEU A 1098 -27.37 32.12 24.59
CA LEU A 1098 -27.23 33.51 24.17
C LEU A 1098 -28.51 34.04 23.52
N LEU A 1099 -29.10 33.28 22.58
CA LEU A 1099 -30.31 33.69 21.89
C LEU A 1099 -31.52 33.79 22.85
N SER A 1100 -31.63 32.87 23.79
CA SER A 1100 -32.81 32.77 24.67
C SER A 1100 -32.71 33.63 25.94
N ASN A 1101 -31.49 33.86 26.45
CA ASN A 1101 -31.28 34.27 27.84
C ASN A 1101 -30.40 35.53 28.00
N TRP A 1102 -29.66 35.93 26.95
CA TRP A 1102 -28.80 37.11 26.99
C TRP A 1102 -29.57 38.30 26.40
N SER A 1103 -30.34 38.99 27.25
CA SER A 1103 -30.92 40.29 26.95
C SER A 1103 -30.28 41.36 27.84
N THR A 1104 -30.25 42.60 27.37
CA THR A 1104 -29.77 43.75 28.16
C THR A 1104 -30.59 43.99 29.43
N ASP A 1105 -31.83 43.50 29.45
CA ASP A 1105 -32.74 43.62 30.60
C ASP A 1105 -32.67 42.43 31.56
N ALA A 1106 -31.84 41.41 31.28
CA ALA A 1106 -31.73 40.23 32.12
C ALA A 1106 -31.03 40.59 33.45
N ALA A 1107 -31.67 40.24 34.57
CA ALA A 1107 -31.18 40.57 35.91
C ALA A 1107 -29.78 40.01 36.20
N TRP A 1108 -29.44 38.83 35.66
CA TRP A 1108 -28.11 38.24 35.80
C TRP A 1108 -27.07 38.97 34.93
N MET A 1109 -27.45 39.45 33.74
CA MET A 1109 -26.55 40.15 32.82
C MET A 1109 -26.14 41.50 33.39
N ALA A 1110 -27.06 42.20 34.07
CA ALA A 1110 -26.78 43.45 34.77
C ALA A 1110 -25.69 43.32 35.86
N LEU A 1111 -25.43 42.09 36.36
CA LEU A 1111 -24.37 41.82 37.34
C LEU A 1111 -23.00 41.60 36.70
N VAL A 1112 -22.90 41.47 35.38
CA VAL A 1112 -21.63 41.21 34.67
C VAL A 1112 -21.34 42.21 33.54
N SER A 1113 -22.36 42.88 32.98
CA SER A 1113 -22.25 43.69 31.76
C SER A 1113 -21.34 44.92 31.86
N ASP A 1114 -21.13 45.48 33.05
CA ASP A 1114 -20.24 46.62 33.27
C ASP A 1114 -18.78 46.23 33.49
N TYR A 1115 -18.45 44.92 33.49
CA TYR A 1115 -17.12 44.42 33.81
C TYR A 1115 -16.04 44.94 32.84
N ALA A 1116 -16.30 44.97 31.53
CA ALA A 1116 -15.39 45.52 30.53
C ALA A 1116 -14.98 46.97 30.85
N LYS A 1117 -15.97 47.80 31.19
CA LYS A 1117 -15.77 49.21 31.54
C LYS A 1117 -14.90 49.36 32.80
N ARG A 1118 -15.06 48.47 33.79
CA ARG A 1118 -14.22 48.51 35.00
C ARG A 1118 -12.77 48.11 34.71
N ILE A 1119 -12.55 47.16 33.81
CA ILE A 1119 -11.20 46.81 33.33
C ILE A 1119 -10.56 48.04 32.67
N GLU A 1120 -11.27 48.72 31.78
CA GLU A 1120 -10.78 49.97 31.16
C GLU A 1120 -10.49 51.06 32.20
N GLU A 1121 -11.34 51.23 33.21
CA GLU A 1121 -11.10 52.20 34.30
C GLU A 1121 -9.84 51.88 35.12
N TRP A 1122 -9.58 50.59 35.41
CA TRP A 1122 -8.39 50.18 36.16
C TRP A 1122 -7.11 50.23 35.34
N LEU A 1123 -7.17 49.82 34.08
CA LEU A 1123 -6.01 49.82 33.18
C LEU A 1123 -5.69 51.23 32.68
N GLY A 1124 -6.69 52.04 32.35
CA GLY A 1124 -6.50 53.44 31.91
C GLY A 1124 -5.95 54.34 33.02
N ALA A 1125 -6.15 53.99 34.29
CA ALA A 1125 -5.48 54.67 35.41
C ALA A 1125 -3.95 54.47 35.44
N LEU A 1126 -3.43 53.51 34.66
CA LEU A 1126 -1.99 53.23 34.52
C LEU A 1126 -1.33 54.11 33.45
N ASP A 1127 -2.09 54.57 32.44
CA ASP A 1127 -1.57 55.35 31.29
C ASP A 1127 -0.96 56.70 31.70
N GLU A 1128 -1.37 57.26 32.85
CA GLU A 1128 -0.87 58.53 33.38
C GLU A 1128 0.38 58.39 34.27
N LEU A 1129 0.86 57.17 34.52
CA LEU A 1129 1.99 56.91 35.41
C LEU A 1129 3.35 56.86 34.67
N PRO A 1130 4.41 57.47 35.22
CA PRO A 1130 5.75 57.36 34.66
C PRO A 1130 6.30 55.93 34.81
N TYR A 1131 7.13 55.51 33.85
CA TYR A 1131 7.74 54.17 33.78
C TYR A 1131 8.83 53.98 34.85
N ASP A 1132 8.43 53.77 36.11
CA ASP A 1132 9.28 53.55 37.30
C ASP A 1132 8.76 52.38 38.19
N GLU A 1133 9.42 52.10 39.33
CA GLU A 1133 9.03 51.00 40.24
C GLU A 1133 7.58 51.10 40.78
N LYS A 1134 6.96 52.29 40.76
CA LYS A 1134 5.57 52.47 41.20
C LYS A 1134 4.58 51.96 40.16
N LEU A 1135 4.96 51.92 38.88
CA LEU A 1135 4.12 51.39 37.79
C LEU A 1135 3.87 49.89 38.01
N ASN A 1136 4.90 49.10 38.33
CA ASN A 1136 4.75 47.65 38.56
C ASN A 1136 3.83 47.34 39.75
N ALA A 1137 3.95 48.10 40.86
CA ALA A 1137 3.06 47.95 42.00
C ALA A 1137 1.61 48.38 41.69
N ALA A 1138 1.43 49.41 40.85
CA ALA A 1138 0.12 49.84 40.38
C ALA A 1138 -0.52 48.81 39.42
N ILE A 1139 0.28 48.21 38.54
CA ILE A 1139 -0.13 47.09 37.67
C ILE A 1139 -0.62 45.91 38.52
N ASP A 1140 0.16 45.48 39.51
CA ASP A 1140 -0.25 44.37 40.40
C ASP A 1140 -1.56 44.67 41.13
N SER A 1141 -1.73 45.91 41.59
CA SER A 1141 -2.97 46.34 42.23
C SER A 1141 -4.16 46.36 41.27
N ALA A 1142 -3.98 46.86 40.04
CA ALA A 1142 -5.03 46.92 39.03
C ALA A 1142 -5.45 45.51 38.59
N ILE A 1143 -4.49 44.63 38.31
CA ILE A 1143 -4.73 43.22 37.98
C ILE A 1143 -5.43 42.49 39.15
N GLY A 1144 -5.03 42.78 40.39
CA GLY A 1144 -5.70 42.27 41.59
C GLY A 1144 -7.18 42.66 41.64
N CYS A 1145 -7.50 43.92 41.35
CA CYS A 1145 -8.88 44.40 41.25
C CYS A 1145 -9.69 43.69 40.15
N VAL A 1146 -9.09 43.50 38.96
CA VAL A 1146 -9.72 42.76 37.84
C VAL A 1146 -10.10 41.35 38.28
N ARG A 1147 -9.16 40.61 38.87
CA ARG A 1147 -9.37 39.24 39.36
C ARG A 1147 -10.45 39.15 40.43
N ASP A 1148 -10.37 40.02 41.44
CA ASP A 1148 -11.22 39.94 42.61
C ASP A 1148 -12.67 40.34 42.25
N ASP A 1149 -12.86 41.28 41.32
CA ASP A 1149 -14.18 41.66 40.81
C ASP A 1149 -14.83 40.55 39.97
N ALA A 1150 -14.06 39.90 39.08
CA ALA A 1150 -14.56 38.75 38.32
C ALA A 1150 -15.05 37.62 39.25
N SER A 1151 -14.24 37.28 40.26
CA SER A 1151 -14.56 36.25 41.24
C SER A 1151 -15.79 36.62 42.08
N ALA A 1152 -15.90 37.88 42.51
CA ALA A 1152 -17.04 38.37 43.28
C ALA A 1152 -18.34 38.36 42.45
N ARG A 1153 -18.28 38.71 41.16
CA ARG A 1153 -19.44 38.67 40.26
C ARG A 1153 -19.90 37.23 40.03
N LEU A 1154 -18.97 36.33 39.72
CA LEU A 1154 -19.28 34.92 39.52
C LEU A 1154 -19.94 34.31 40.76
N LYS A 1155 -19.42 34.59 41.96
CA LYS A 1155 -20.01 34.13 43.22
C LYS A 1155 -21.45 34.64 43.43
N ARG A 1156 -21.73 35.91 43.12
CA ARG A 1156 -23.10 36.45 43.21
C ARG A 1156 -24.05 35.76 42.22
N ILE A 1157 -23.56 35.43 41.03
CA ILE A 1157 -24.33 34.65 40.05
C ILE A 1157 -24.61 33.25 40.58
N GLU A 1158 -23.61 32.56 41.16
CA GLU A 1158 -23.80 31.24 41.78
C GLU A 1158 -24.87 31.26 42.88
N GLU A 1159 -24.93 32.33 43.68
CA GLU A 1159 -25.89 32.48 44.77
C GLU A 1159 -27.31 32.86 44.30
N GLN A 1160 -27.43 33.72 43.27
CA GLN A 1160 -28.71 34.32 42.87
C GLN A 1160 -29.33 33.69 41.61
N PHE A 1161 -28.50 33.15 40.72
CA PHE A 1161 -28.88 32.62 39.41
C PHE A 1161 -28.04 31.37 39.06
N PRO A 1162 -28.18 30.26 39.80
CA PRO A 1162 -27.34 29.07 39.62
C PRO A 1162 -27.41 28.47 38.20
N ASP A 1163 -28.56 28.59 37.53
CA ASP A 1163 -28.74 28.12 36.15
C ASP A 1163 -28.02 28.99 35.10
N ARG A 1164 -27.50 30.16 35.50
CA ARG A 1164 -26.80 31.16 34.65
C ARG A 1164 -25.31 31.21 34.89
N VAL A 1165 -24.79 30.31 35.72
CA VAL A 1165 -23.35 30.17 35.95
C VAL A 1165 -22.55 29.89 34.66
N PRO A 1166 -23.00 29.03 33.73
CA PRO A 1166 -22.32 28.83 32.44
C PRO A 1166 -22.29 30.10 31.56
N ASP A 1167 -23.39 30.87 31.59
CA ASP A 1167 -23.51 32.11 30.83
C ASP A 1167 -22.56 33.19 31.37
N ALA A 1168 -22.51 33.37 32.69
CA ALA A 1168 -21.68 34.37 33.32
C ALA A 1168 -20.18 34.07 33.19
N ILE A 1169 -19.75 32.81 33.35
CA ILE A 1169 -18.32 32.48 33.26
C ILE A 1169 -17.77 32.68 31.84
N THR A 1170 -18.53 32.29 30.81
CA THR A 1170 -18.12 32.50 29.40
C THR A 1170 -18.06 33.97 29.04
N PHE A 1171 -19.00 34.79 29.54
CA PHE A 1171 -18.97 36.23 29.35
C PHE A 1171 -17.74 36.88 30.01
N LEU A 1172 -17.46 36.55 31.29
CA LEU A 1172 -16.33 37.13 32.03
C LEU A 1172 -14.97 36.75 31.41
N MET A 1173 -14.81 35.48 31.01
CA MET A 1173 -13.62 35.01 30.31
C MET A 1173 -13.46 35.70 28.95
N GLY A 1174 -14.55 35.77 28.18
CA GLY A 1174 -14.56 36.45 26.89
C GLY A 1174 -14.22 37.93 26.98
N THR A 1175 -14.73 38.60 28.02
CA THR A 1175 -14.44 40.01 28.28
C THR A 1175 -12.95 40.22 28.58
N LEU A 1176 -12.31 39.30 29.31
CA LEU A 1176 -10.86 39.38 29.54
C LEU A 1176 -10.05 39.21 28.26
N VAL A 1177 -10.47 38.27 27.39
CA VAL A 1177 -9.82 38.07 26.07
C VAL A 1177 -10.00 39.32 25.21
N GLU A 1178 -11.19 39.94 25.22
CA GLU A 1178 -11.50 41.14 24.45
C GLU A 1178 -10.83 42.41 24.99
N SER A 1179 -10.62 42.53 26.31
CA SER A 1179 -9.91 43.65 26.92
C SER A 1179 -8.39 43.51 26.82
N ASN A 1180 -7.87 42.35 26.42
CA ASN A 1180 -6.45 42.11 26.22
C ASN A 1180 -6.03 42.32 24.76
N THR A 1181 -6.26 43.54 24.24
CA THR A 1181 -5.99 43.94 22.84
C THR A 1181 -4.64 44.65 22.63
N TYR A 1182 -3.70 44.54 23.57
CA TYR A 1182 -2.41 45.23 23.50
C TYR A 1182 -1.49 44.55 22.47
N SER A 1183 -1.06 45.32 21.46
CA SER A 1183 -0.24 44.84 20.34
C SER A 1183 1.26 45.05 20.58
N TYR A 1184 2.09 44.04 20.30
CA TYR A 1184 3.56 44.10 20.36
C TYR A 1184 4.19 45.18 19.46
N THR A 1185 3.47 45.64 18.44
CA THR A 1185 3.99 46.58 17.44
C THR A 1185 3.95 48.05 17.85
N GLU A 1186 3.20 48.43 18.89
CA GLU A 1186 3.04 49.83 19.30
C GLU A 1186 4.02 50.31 20.40
N GLY A 1187 4.82 49.40 20.97
CA GLY A 1187 6.01 49.73 21.76
C GLY A 1187 5.79 50.55 23.05
N SER A 1188 4.58 50.58 23.60
CA SER A 1188 4.19 51.54 24.65
C SER A 1188 3.83 50.95 26.01
N VAL A 1189 3.88 49.62 26.23
CA VAL A 1189 3.37 48.99 27.45
C VAL A 1189 4.30 47.88 27.98
N PRO A 1190 4.43 47.64 29.30
CA PRO A 1190 5.17 46.51 29.85
C PRO A 1190 4.52 45.16 29.47
N GLU A 1191 5.33 44.23 28.96
CA GLU A 1191 5.00 42.81 28.69
C GLU A 1191 4.25 42.15 29.86
N ASP A 1192 4.53 42.62 31.08
CA ASP A 1192 3.91 42.21 32.34
C ASP A 1192 2.37 42.32 32.39
N ILE A 1193 1.72 43.29 31.73
CA ILE A 1193 0.24 43.46 31.81
C ILE A 1193 -0.48 42.34 31.06
N CYS A 1194 -0.02 42.02 29.84
CA CYS A 1194 -0.61 40.98 29.00
C CYS A 1194 -0.49 39.61 29.69
N GLU A 1195 0.71 39.27 30.18
CA GLU A 1195 0.96 38.02 30.91
C GLU A 1195 0.16 37.94 32.22
N LYS A 1196 0.01 39.05 32.95
CA LYS A 1196 -0.81 39.09 34.17
C LYS A 1196 -2.30 38.92 33.88
N LEU A 1197 -2.84 39.50 32.80
CA LEU A 1197 -4.23 39.29 32.38
C LEU A 1197 -4.47 37.84 31.90
N LYS A 1198 -3.51 37.24 31.18
CA LYS A 1198 -3.50 35.80 30.89
C LYS A 1198 -3.58 34.98 32.19
N GLY A 1199 -2.84 35.38 33.22
CA GLY A 1199 -2.91 34.79 34.56
C GLY A 1199 -4.30 34.87 35.20
N VAL A 1200 -5.01 35.99 35.08
CA VAL A 1200 -6.40 36.14 35.58
C VAL A 1200 -7.36 35.25 34.81
N HIS A 1201 -7.26 35.20 33.48
CA HIS A 1201 -8.06 34.31 32.65
C HIS A 1201 -7.81 32.84 33.02
N HIS A 1202 -6.55 32.44 33.22
CA HIS A 1202 -6.21 31.07 33.64
C HIS A 1202 -6.87 30.70 34.98
N GLN A 1203 -6.92 31.62 35.96
CA GLN A 1203 -7.60 31.36 37.23
C GLN A 1203 -9.12 31.18 37.09
N LEU A 1204 -9.77 31.95 36.22
CA LEU A 1204 -11.18 31.74 35.91
C LEU A 1204 -11.41 30.44 35.12
N SER A 1205 -10.51 30.11 34.21
CA SER A 1205 -10.50 28.85 33.45
C SER A 1205 -10.46 27.62 34.36
N MET A 1206 -9.68 27.67 35.46
CA MET A 1206 -9.64 26.60 36.48
C MET A 1206 -10.98 26.39 37.20
N GLN A 1207 -11.87 27.39 37.21
CA GLN A 1207 -13.22 27.28 37.76
C GLN A 1207 -14.26 26.94 36.69
N ALA A 1208 -13.95 27.21 35.42
CA ALA A 1208 -14.88 27.10 34.30
C ALA A 1208 -15.36 25.67 34.07
N GLU A 1209 -14.55 24.63 34.29
CA GLU A 1209 -15.00 23.23 34.15
C GLU A 1209 -16.22 22.95 35.05
N ARG A 1210 -16.15 23.34 36.33
CA ARG A 1210 -17.27 23.22 37.28
C ARG A 1210 -18.48 24.04 36.83
N CYS A 1211 -18.24 25.28 36.42
CA CYS A 1211 -19.28 26.21 36.02
C CYS A 1211 -20.00 25.80 34.72
N LEU A 1212 -19.28 25.15 33.79
CA LEU A 1212 -19.78 24.70 32.49
C LEU A 1212 -20.35 23.28 32.53
N MET A 1213 -20.28 22.59 33.67
CA MET A 1213 -20.70 21.20 33.82
C MET A 1213 -22.13 20.91 33.30
N PRO A 1214 -23.13 21.80 33.45
CA PRO A 1214 -24.45 21.60 32.84
C PRO A 1214 -24.41 21.47 31.31
N TRP A 1215 -23.57 22.27 30.63
CA TRP A 1215 -23.38 22.17 29.18
C TRP A 1215 -22.51 20.98 28.80
N LEU A 1216 -21.46 20.69 29.58
CA LEU A 1216 -20.57 19.55 29.33
C LEU A 1216 -21.32 18.21 29.44
N MET A 1217 -22.18 18.04 30.45
CA MET A 1217 -22.92 16.79 30.65
C MET A 1217 -23.86 16.45 29.50
N GLU A 1218 -24.52 17.46 28.90
CA GLU A 1218 -25.40 17.26 27.75
C GLU A 1218 -24.60 17.19 26.44
N GLY A 1219 -23.59 18.04 26.27
CA GLY A 1219 -22.73 18.04 25.09
C GLY A 1219 -21.98 16.73 24.89
N PHE A 1220 -21.49 16.12 25.97
CA PHE A 1220 -20.70 14.88 25.95
C PHE A 1220 -21.49 13.59 26.13
N ARG A 1221 -22.83 13.63 26.08
CA ARG A 1221 -23.65 12.43 26.31
C ARG A 1221 -23.28 11.28 25.37
N VAL A 1222 -23.11 11.57 24.09
CA VAL A 1222 -22.79 10.56 23.06
C VAL A 1222 -21.40 9.96 23.25
N ALA A 1223 -20.38 10.80 23.47
CA ALA A 1223 -19.01 10.34 23.71
C ALA A 1223 -18.85 9.54 25.01
N ARG A 1224 -19.64 9.86 26.05
CA ARG A 1224 -19.67 9.09 27.30
C ARG A 1224 -20.34 7.72 27.15
N GLU A 1225 -21.19 7.56 26.15
CA GLU A 1225 -21.92 6.32 25.86
C GLU A 1225 -21.21 5.45 24.80
N SER A 1226 -20.14 5.94 24.15
CA SER A 1226 -19.31 5.19 23.18
C SER A 1226 -18.14 4.44 23.82
N GLU A 1227 -17.80 3.24 23.31
CA GLU A 1227 -16.57 2.52 23.69
C GLU A 1227 -15.35 3.21 23.06
N LEU A 1228 -14.50 3.83 23.88
CA LEU A 1228 -13.25 4.46 23.44
C LEU A 1228 -12.23 3.41 23.00
N ASP A 1229 -11.60 3.63 21.85
CA ASP A 1229 -10.49 2.80 21.38
C ASP A 1229 -9.17 3.28 21.99
N GLU A 1230 -8.72 2.63 23.06
CA GLU A 1230 -7.46 2.92 23.75
C GLU A 1230 -6.24 3.02 22.81
N LEU A 1231 -6.27 2.29 21.67
CA LEU A 1231 -5.19 2.27 20.67
C LEU A 1231 -5.15 3.53 19.80
N GLN A 1232 -6.22 4.33 19.71
CA GLN A 1232 -6.22 5.56 18.92
C GLN A 1232 -5.18 6.57 19.41
N ARG A 1233 -4.83 6.54 20.71
CA ARG A 1233 -3.76 7.37 21.29
C ARG A 1233 -2.42 7.21 20.56
N TRP A 1234 -2.15 6.03 19.98
CA TRP A 1234 -0.90 5.76 19.29
C TRP A 1234 -0.73 6.61 18.03
N CYS A 1235 -1.85 6.88 17.34
CA CYS A 1235 -1.88 7.68 16.13
C CYS A 1235 -1.76 9.19 16.46
N TYR A 1236 -2.08 9.60 17.69
CA TYR A 1236 -2.14 10.99 18.12
C TYR A 1236 -0.84 11.49 18.80
N ALA A 1237 0.03 10.60 19.26
CA ALA A 1237 1.28 10.99 19.95
C ALA A 1237 2.34 11.67 19.05
N ILE A 1238 2.21 11.62 17.72
CA ILE A 1238 3.27 12.05 16.78
C ILE A 1238 3.51 13.57 16.73
N GLY A 1239 2.58 14.39 17.23
CA GLY A 1239 2.76 15.85 17.33
C GLY A 1239 3.00 16.38 18.74
N ALA A 1240 3.00 15.53 19.77
CA ALA A 1240 3.32 15.95 21.12
C ALA A 1240 4.83 15.79 21.25
N ALA A 1241 5.56 16.90 21.16
CA ALA A 1241 6.94 16.90 21.66
C ALA A 1241 6.92 16.25 23.06
N PRO A 1242 7.85 15.35 23.40
CA PRO A 1242 7.91 14.80 24.75
C PRO A 1242 8.15 15.97 25.70
N THR A 1243 7.10 16.40 26.37
CA THR A 1243 7.19 17.38 27.46
C THR A 1243 7.90 16.66 28.60
N ALA A 1244 9.16 17.05 28.81
CA ALA A 1244 9.90 16.72 30.01
C ALA A 1244 9.26 17.34 31.25
#